data_AF-A0A914BU97-F1
#
_entry.id   AF-A0A914BU97-F1
#
_cell.length_a   1.000
_cell.length_b   1.000
_cell.length_c   1.000
_cell.angle_alpha   90.00
_cell.angle_beta   90.00
_cell.angle_gamma   90.00
#
_symmetry.space_group_name_H-M   'P 1'
#
loop_
_entity.id
_entity.type
_entity.pdbx_description
1 polymer ?
#
loop_
_entity_poly.entity_id
_entity_poly.type
_entity_poly.pdbx_seq_one_letter_code
_entity_poly.pdbx_strand_id
1 'polypeptide(L)'
;MASDREQDAEIALAMATSTNKFARLVRMMMLIKRWTTGQNQQETEERLDDRNMLMFKFFETVAGTKNLSIIGNHQEESMSWFNKIWHLSINETNNFYYRWSAIVMLSCIYNLVLIPVMIFAEFRQSYYKPWLVANAITDVVNLFDILIQSKREFMEDGVCITEPKAMLVKYFKSRDFILDLLSVTPSDLVMLIFPNLAFVRLNRLLKIHRIFDFMERTEIRTNFPHLFRLLRLIVVCFVIFHWNACVYFLLSILYGYQDSEMEDWVFSYEKILDPLLPKCNNRLYAGTCLFDEDGLDAHERHTYVDELLDFWEPKKYVREFSNLTKKYSLSFYWSSLTLVNLGEQPSPTQLSQMLFEIVDTLLGLVIFAIIVGDIGNMVTSMNLARSTFEEKKDGCKRYMRFRKVNQVLERKVVEWFEYTWTRGQAKVDESKIVEYLPSRLHGQMSVQIHMDTIRKVRLFQDCEAGLLYELVLRLHLQIFSPGDYICRKGDVGKDCEAGLLYELVLRLHLQIFSPGDYICRKGDVGKEMYIIKRGCLEVVSPDGLKVFATLNEGAVFGELSILNIPGNKNGNRRTASIRAVGYSDLYVLTKDDLWDAIREFPDAKKSLIDKGKEILRKDNLLKESDDEAELSDMEIEGIPIEERLSKIRKNLYKLEETINKYASSFHGGNAEMKRRITQLEQRYKTRKHSIQGLYSNMNIDF
;
A
#
# COMPACT_ATOMS: atom_id res chain seq x y z
N MET A 1 31.43 42.04 -22.18
CA MET A 1 32.90 42.23 -22.17
C MET A 1 33.61 41.71 -20.90
N ALA A 2 32.90 41.19 -19.89
CA ALA A 2 33.52 40.45 -18.79
C ALA A 2 33.21 38.93 -18.80
N SER A 3 32.21 38.44 -19.55
CA SER A 3 31.92 37.00 -19.65
C SER A 3 32.67 36.27 -20.78
N ASP A 4 33.11 36.98 -21.82
CA ASP A 4 33.84 36.34 -22.94
C ASP A 4 35.29 36.02 -22.58
N ARG A 5 35.88 36.70 -21.58
CA ARG A 5 37.26 36.44 -21.14
C ARG A 5 37.41 35.25 -20.19
N GLU A 6 36.33 34.85 -19.51
CA GLU A 6 36.33 33.61 -18.70
C GLU A 6 36.20 32.37 -19.58
N GLN A 7 35.47 32.48 -20.69
CA GLN A 7 35.27 31.37 -21.64
C GLN A 7 36.56 31.04 -22.42
N ASP A 8 37.33 32.06 -22.80
CA ASP A 8 38.62 31.85 -23.48
C ASP A 8 39.72 31.32 -22.54
N ALA A 9 39.65 31.63 -21.24
CA ALA A 9 40.58 31.11 -20.23
C ALA A 9 40.33 29.64 -19.88
N GLU A 10 39.06 29.20 -19.83
CA GLU A 10 38.72 27.77 -19.66
C GLU A 10 39.08 26.93 -20.89
N ILE A 11 38.91 27.48 -22.10
CA ILE A 11 39.29 26.80 -23.35
C ILE A 11 40.83 26.69 -23.45
N ALA A 12 41.57 27.71 -23.04
CA ALA A 12 43.03 27.66 -22.98
C ALA A 12 43.55 26.64 -21.94
N LEU A 13 42.89 26.52 -20.78
CA LEU A 13 43.23 25.52 -19.76
C LEU A 13 42.87 24.09 -20.19
N ALA A 14 41.78 23.93 -20.97
CA ALA A 14 41.38 22.66 -21.56
C ALA A 14 42.30 22.21 -22.71
N MET A 15 42.92 23.14 -23.43
CA MET A 15 43.91 22.84 -24.47
C MET A 15 45.30 22.51 -23.91
N ALA A 16 45.63 22.95 -22.69
CA ALA A 16 46.93 22.69 -22.05
C ALA A 16 47.08 21.27 -21.46
N THR A 17 46.03 20.44 -21.43
CA THR A 17 46.09 19.06 -20.90
C THR A 17 45.86 18.00 -21.98
N SER A 18 46.55 18.18 -23.10
CA SER A 18 46.76 17.15 -24.12
C SER A 18 47.72 16.07 -23.59
N THR A 19 47.20 15.03 -22.91
CA THR A 19 47.79 13.66 -22.83
C THR A 19 47.08 12.68 -21.87
N ASN A 20 45.88 12.96 -21.32
CA ASN A 20 45.27 12.03 -20.36
C ASN A 20 44.04 11.29 -20.88
N LYS A 21 44.11 9.94 -20.85
CA LYS A 21 43.02 8.99 -21.15
C LYS A 21 41.72 9.31 -20.37
N PHE A 22 41.86 9.94 -19.20
CA PHE A 22 40.77 10.43 -18.36
C PHE A 22 39.88 11.49 -19.06
N ALA A 23 40.46 12.42 -19.82
CA ALA A 23 39.69 13.46 -20.52
C ALA A 23 38.82 12.91 -21.66
N ARG A 24 39.26 11.82 -22.31
CA ARG A 24 38.44 11.08 -23.30
C ARG A 24 37.29 10.34 -22.62
N LEU A 25 37.54 9.76 -21.45
CA LEU A 25 36.52 9.05 -20.66
C LEU A 25 35.47 10.03 -20.12
N VAL A 26 35.88 11.21 -19.65
CA VAL A 26 34.98 12.28 -19.22
C VAL A 26 34.16 12.82 -20.41
N ARG A 27 34.77 13.03 -21.58
CA ARG A 27 34.01 13.41 -22.80
C ARG A 27 33.01 12.34 -23.22
N MET A 28 33.38 11.07 -23.13
CA MET A 28 32.47 9.94 -23.41
C MET A 28 31.33 9.88 -22.40
N MET A 29 31.60 10.08 -21.11
CA MET A 29 30.57 10.12 -20.07
C MET A 29 29.68 11.36 -20.19
N MET A 30 30.20 12.52 -20.60
CA MET A 30 29.38 13.71 -20.89
C MET A 30 28.53 13.53 -22.14
N LEU A 31 29.02 12.83 -23.17
CA LEU A 31 28.23 12.47 -24.35
C LEU A 31 27.14 11.45 -24.01
N ILE A 32 27.43 10.46 -23.16
CA ILE A 32 26.44 9.52 -22.64
C ILE A 32 25.41 10.26 -21.77
N LYS A 33 25.84 11.19 -20.90
CA LYS A 33 24.95 12.04 -20.11
C LYS A 33 24.06 12.92 -20.99
N ARG A 34 24.61 13.52 -22.04
CA ARG A 34 23.86 14.34 -23.01
C ARG A 34 22.89 13.50 -23.84
N TRP A 35 23.21 12.23 -24.08
CA TRP A 35 22.32 11.26 -24.74
C TRP A 35 21.22 10.74 -23.80
N THR A 36 21.50 10.63 -22.49
CA THR A 36 20.51 10.20 -21.49
C THR A 36 19.59 11.34 -21.01
N THR A 37 20.01 12.60 -21.06
CA THR A 37 19.20 13.76 -20.61
C THR A 37 18.37 14.45 -21.70
N GLY A 38 18.19 13.83 -22.88
CA GLY A 38 17.06 14.17 -23.77
C GLY A 38 17.00 15.58 -24.38
N GLN A 39 18.12 16.30 -24.57
CA GLN A 39 18.11 17.67 -25.10
C GLN A 39 18.17 17.81 -26.65
N ASN A 40 18.02 16.73 -27.41
CA ASN A 40 18.06 16.78 -28.90
C ASN A 40 16.68 16.83 -29.58
N GLN A 41 15.60 17.16 -28.86
CA GLN A 41 14.24 17.06 -29.40
C GLN A 41 13.92 18.10 -30.50
N GLN A 42 14.54 19.28 -30.52
CA GLN A 42 14.15 20.35 -31.47
C GLN A 42 14.71 20.21 -32.90
N GLU A 43 16.00 19.88 -33.10
CA GLU A 43 16.56 19.73 -34.46
C GLU A 43 16.16 18.41 -35.16
N THR A 44 15.72 17.42 -34.38
CA THR A 44 15.28 16.12 -34.91
C THR A 44 13.81 16.17 -35.36
N GLU A 45 13.03 17.16 -34.90
CA GLU A 45 11.61 17.31 -35.22
C GLU A 45 11.35 17.81 -36.65
N GLU A 46 12.09 18.81 -37.14
CA GLU A 46 11.91 19.31 -38.51
C GLU A 46 12.34 18.30 -39.59
N ARG A 47 13.36 17.48 -39.33
CA ARG A 47 13.90 16.53 -40.32
C ARG A 47 13.13 15.21 -40.39
N LEU A 48 12.36 14.88 -39.34
CA LEU A 48 11.48 13.70 -39.32
C LEU A 48 10.10 13.96 -39.92
N ASP A 49 9.62 15.20 -39.94
CA ASP A 49 8.33 15.56 -40.55
C ASP A 49 8.27 15.18 -42.04
N ASP A 50 9.38 15.36 -42.77
CA ASP A 50 9.49 14.98 -44.19
C ASP A 50 9.49 13.45 -44.44
N ARG A 51 10.11 12.65 -43.56
CA ARG A 51 10.09 11.17 -43.67
C ARG A 51 8.75 10.58 -43.23
N ASN A 52 8.13 11.18 -42.22
CA ASN A 52 6.78 10.82 -41.77
C ASN A 52 5.76 11.12 -42.87
N MET A 53 5.93 12.20 -43.65
CA MET A 53 5.09 12.54 -44.79
C MET A 53 5.16 11.52 -45.95
N LEU A 54 6.31 10.88 -46.18
CA LEU A 54 6.46 9.80 -47.18
C LEU A 54 5.78 8.49 -46.77
N MET A 55 5.96 8.07 -45.52
CA MET A 55 5.24 6.91 -44.95
C MET A 55 3.73 7.17 -44.86
N PHE A 56 3.34 8.41 -44.56
CA PHE A 56 1.95 8.87 -44.55
C PHE A 56 1.31 8.77 -45.94
N LYS A 57 2.00 9.24 -46.99
CA LYS A 57 1.54 9.08 -48.38
C LYS A 57 1.40 7.61 -48.77
N PHE A 58 2.29 6.74 -48.32
CA PHE A 58 2.19 5.29 -48.56
C PHE A 58 0.92 4.70 -47.91
N PHE A 59 0.64 5.04 -46.65
CA PHE A 59 -0.55 4.54 -45.95
C PHE A 59 -1.88 5.17 -46.43
N GLU A 60 -1.91 6.46 -46.82
CA GLU A 60 -3.08 7.05 -47.49
C GLU A 60 -3.40 6.34 -48.82
N THR A 61 -2.36 5.98 -49.56
CA THR A 61 -2.50 5.24 -50.83
C THR A 61 -3.06 3.83 -50.59
N VAL A 62 -2.68 3.18 -49.47
CA VAL A 62 -3.18 1.85 -49.08
C VAL A 62 -4.59 1.93 -48.45
N ALA A 63 -4.94 3.02 -47.77
CA ALA A 63 -6.23 3.21 -47.09
C ALA A 63 -7.36 3.73 -48.01
N GLY A 64 -7.05 4.11 -49.25
CA GLY A 64 -8.07 4.36 -50.28
C GLY A 64 -8.95 5.59 -50.07
N THR A 65 -8.44 6.65 -49.44
CA THR A 65 -9.18 7.92 -49.32
C THR A 65 -8.89 8.83 -50.52
N LYS A 66 -9.81 8.84 -51.51
CA LYS A 66 -9.83 9.90 -52.54
C LYS A 66 -10.31 11.21 -51.91
N ASN A 67 -9.55 12.28 -52.11
CA ASN A 67 -9.97 13.66 -51.86
C ASN A 67 -11.26 13.97 -52.63
N LEU A 68 -12.37 14.21 -51.93
CA LEU A 68 -13.54 14.86 -52.51
C LEU A 68 -13.97 16.02 -51.60
N SER A 69 -13.73 17.23 -52.09
CA SER A 69 -14.23 18.47 -51.53
C SER A 69 -15.73 18.63 -51.83
N ILE A 70 -16.49 19.02 -50.80
CA ILE A 70 -17.74 19.81 -50.84
C ILE A 70 -18.88 19.23 -51.69
N ILE A 71 -19.91 18.70 -51.02
CA ILE A 71 -21.33 19.11 -51.12
C ILE A 71 -22.06 18.38 -49.98
N GLY A 72 -22.79 19.13 -49.15
CA GLY A 72 -23.66 18.54 -48.14
C GLY A 72 -24.87 17.88 -48.79
N ASN A 73 -25.15 16.64 -48.40
CA ASN A 73 -26.47 16.23 -47.96
C ASN A 73 -26.41 14.84 -47.33
N HIS A 74 -27.36 14.59 -46.42
CA HIS A 74 -27.60 13.34 -45.71
C HIS A 74 -27.36 12.07 -46.54
N GLN A 75 -26.37 11.28 -46.13
CA GLN A 75 -26.33 9.85 -46.43
C GLN A 75 -25.54 9.12 -45.35
N GLU A 76 -26.29 8.42 -44.50
CA GLU A 76 -25.81 7.35 -43.61
C GLU A 76 -25.35 6.18 -44.50
N GLU A 77 -24.21 6.34 -45.17
CA GLU A 77 -23.62 5.29 -45.99
C GLU A 77 -22.70 4.40 -45.14
N SER A 78 -22.87 3.10 -45.31
CA SER A 78 -22.18 2.05 -44.57
C SER A 78 -20.68 2.33 -44.49
N MET A 79 -20.23 2.79 -43.33
CA MET A 79 -18.83 3.05 -43.09
C MET A 79 -18.07 1.74 -43.28
N SER A 80 -17.26 1.68 -44.35
CA SER A 80 -16.43 0.53 -44.70
C SER A 80 -15.77 -0.02 -43.45
N TRP A 81 -15.77 -1.35 -43.27
CA TRP A 81 -15.22 -2.00 -42.08
C TRP A 81 -13.78 -1.54 -41.75
N PHE A 82 -13.00 -1.15 -42.76
CA PHE A 82 -11.69 -0.52 -42.61
C PHE A 82 -11.72 0.83 -41.90
N ASN A 83 -12.70 1.69 -42.19
CA ASN A 83 -12.85 2.98 -41.51
C ASN A 83 -13.19 2.78 -40.03
N LYS A 84 -13.98 1.75 -39.70
CA LYS A 84 -14.24 1.38 -38.29
C LYS A 84 -12.97 0.93 -37.56
N ILE A 85 -12.11 0.14 -38.21
CA ILE A 85 -10.83 -0.30 -37.64
C ILE A 85 -9.83 0.86 -37.52
N TRP A 86 -9.84 1.80 -38.47
CA TRP A 86 -8.94 2.95 -38.46
C TRP A 86 -9.21 3.88 -37.28
N HIS A 87 -10.48 4.15 -36.98
CA HIS A 87 -10.91 5.00 -35.86
C HIS A 87 -11.06 4.26 -34.53
N LEU A 88 -10.78 2.95 -34.47
CA LEU A 88 -10.80 2.20 -33.23
C LEU A 88 -9.66 2.66 -32.31
N SER A 89 -10.00 3.15 -31.12
CA SER A 89 -9.05 3.42 -30.03
C SER A 89 -9.21 2.39 -28.93
N ILE A 90 -8.10 2.05 -28.26
CA ILE A 90 -8.05 1.06 -27.19
C ILE A 90 -7.66 1.75 -25.90
N ASN A 91 -8.62 1.81 -24.98
CA ASN A 91 -8.41 2.34 -23.65
C ASN A 91 -7.60 1.36 -22.78
N GLU A 92 -6.55 1.88 -22.15
CA GLU A 92 -5.65 1.15 -21.26
C GLU A 92 -6.34 0.53 -20.04
N THR A 93 -7.41 1.16 -19.57
CA THR A 93 -8.19 0.70 -18.40
C THR A 93 -9.18 -0.40 -18.76
N ASN A 94 -9.41 -0.66 -20.05
CA ASN A 94 -10.37 -1.64 -20.50
C ASN A 94 -9.92 -3.06 -20.12
N ASN A 95 -10.87 -3.89 -19.69
CA ASN A 95 -10.64 -5.31 -19.42
C ASN A 95 -10.20 -6.08 -20.66
N PHE A 96 -10.61 -5.65 -21.86
CA PHE A 96 -10.12 -6.23 -23.11
C PHE A 96 -8.59 -6.11 -23.23
N TYR A 97 -8.06 -4.89 -23.07
CA TYR A 97 -6.62 -4.64 -23.18
C TYR A 97 -5.82 -5.38 -22.10
N TYR A 98 -6.36 -5.47 -20.87
CA TYR A 98 -5.75 -6.27 -19.80
C TYR A 98 -5.67 -7.77 -20.16
N ARG A 99 -6.75 -8.36 -20.67
CA ARG A 99 -6.78 -9.77 -21.10
C ARG A 99 -5.85 -10.01 -22.30
N TRP A 100 -5.83 -9.09 -23.26
CA TRP A 100 -4.92 -9.16 -24.39
C TRP A 100 -3.46 -9.11 -23.95
N SER A 101 -3.11 -8.16 -23.07
CA SER A 101 -1.77 -8.05 -22.50
C SER A 101 -1.36 -9.31 -21.74
N ALA A 102 -2.31 -10.02 -21.11
CA ALA A 102 -2.05 -11.32 -20.48
C ALA A 102 -1.69 -12.40 -21.51
N ILE A 103 -2.37 -12.43 -22.66
CA ILE A 103 -2.06 -13.36 -23.77
C ILE A 103 -0.66 -13.08 -24.33
N VAL A 104 -0.32 -11.80 -24.53
CA VAL A 104 1.01 -11.40 -24.99
C VAL A 104 2.09 -11.74 -23.97
N MET A 105 1.84 -11.53 -22.67
CA MET A 105 2.74 -11.97 -21.61
C MET A 105 2.96 -13.49 -21.67
N LEU A 106 1.91 -14.30 -21.83
CA LEU A 106 2.05 -15.77 -21.95
C LEU A 106 2.90 -16.15 -23.18
N SER A 107 2.72 -15.46 -24.30
CA SER A 107 3.56 -15.60 -25.50
C SER A 107 5.04 -15.26 -25.22
N CYS A 108 5.31 -14.19 -24.48
CA CYS A 108 6.67 -13.81 -24.09
C CYS A 108 7.29 -14.83 -23.12
N ILE A 109 6.55 -15.30 -22.11
CA ILE A 109 7.01 -16.33 -21.16
C ILE A 109 7.30 -17.64 -21.88
N TYR A 110 6.44 -18.05 -22.81
CA TYR A 110 6.67 -19.24 -23.65
C TYR A 110 8.03 -19.14 -24.38
N ASN A 111 8.31 -18.01 -25.03
CA ASN A 111 9.58 -17.82 -25.73
C ASN A 111 10.76 -17.77 -24.74
N LEU A 112 10.59 -17.10 -23.60
CA LEU A 112 11.62 -16.97 -22.56
C LEU A 112 12.04 -18.32 -21.98
N VAL A 113 11.11 -19.28 -21.85
CA VAL A 113 11.40 -20.62 -21.30
C VAL A 113 11.80 -21.61 -22.39
N LEU A 114 11.10 -21.66 -23.54
CA LEU A 114 11.35 -22.74 -24.49
C LEU A 114 12.54 -22.50 -25.43
N ILE A 115 12.96 -21.27 -25.68
CA ILE A 115 14.14 -20.99 -26.52
C ILE A 115 15.40 -21.71 -25.96
N PRO A 116 15.79 -21.54 -24.68
CA PRO A 116 16.97 -22.21 -24.15
C PRO A 116 16.80 -23.74 -24.02
N VAL A 117 15.57 -24.25 -23.79
CA VAL A 117 15.29 -25.70 -23.73
C VAL A 117 15.63 -26.44 -25.03
N MET A 118 15.63 -25.75 -26.18
CA MET A 118 15.99 -26.37 -27.47
C MET A 118 17.42 -26.90 -27.53
N ILE A 119 18.25 -26.58 -26.54
CA ILE A 119 19.56 -27.16 -26.36
C ILE A 119 19.54 -28.68 -26.13
N PHE A 120 18.52 -29.18 -25.43
CA PHE A 120 18.36 -30.59 -25.15
C PHE A 120 17.91 -31.32 -26.41
N ALA A 121 18.78 -32.18 -26.95
CA ALA A 121 18.54 -32.88 -28.21
C ALA A 121 17.28 -33.75 -28.16
N GLU A 122 17.00 -34.39 -27.02
CA GLU A 122 15.82 -35.22 -26.77
C GLU A 122 14.52 -34.41 -26.91
N PHE A 123 14.50 -33.19 -26.36
CA PHE A 123 13.36 -32.30 -26.47
C PHE A 123 13.16 -31.86 -27.91
N ARG A 124 14.26 -31.46 -28.57
CA ARG A 124 14.25 -31.08 -29.98
C ARG A 124 13.70 -32.21 -30.86
N GLN A 125 14.22 -33.43 -30.73
CA GLN A 125 13.80 -34.56 -31.56
C GLN A 125 12.34 -34.95 -31.34
N SER A 126 11.88 -34.95 -30.08
CA SER A 126 10.53 -35.40 -29.73
C SER A 126 9.45 -34.34 -30.02
N TYR A 127 9.77 -33.05 -29.85
CA TYR A 127 8.77 -31.97 -29.83
C TYR A 127 8.96 -30.89 -30.90
N TYR A 128 9.87 -31.07 -31.87
CA TYR A 128 10.14 -30.05 -32.91
C TYR A 128 8.89 -29.56 -33.65
N LYS A 129 8.03 -30.48 -34.12
CA LYS A 129 6.84 -30.12 -34.91
C LYS A 129 5.79 -29.36 -34.08
N PRO A 130 5.36 -29.83 -32.89
CA PRO A 130 4.48 -29.05 -32.02
C PRO A 130 5.06 -27.68 -31.65
N TRP A 131 6.36 -27.62 -31.39
CA TRP A 131 7.05 -26.38 -31.06
C TRP A 131 7.02 -25.36 -32.21
N LEU A 132 7.22 -25.80 -33.45
CA LEU A 132 7.11 -24.93 -34.63
C LEU A 132 5.68 -24.36 -34.81
N VAL A 133 4.65 -25.16 -34.54
CA VAL A 133 3.25 -24.69 -34.58
C VAL A 133 3.00 -23.64 -33.49
N ALA A 134 3.44 -23.90 -32.26
CA ALA A 134 3.32 -22.94 -31.16
C ALA A 134 4.10 -21.65 -31.43
N ASN A 135 5.24 -21.72 -32.10
CA ASN A 135 6.01 -20.57 -32.55
C ASN A 135 5.22 -19.71 -33.56
N ALA A 136 4.60 -20.33 -34.56
CA ALA A 136 3.77 -19.60 -35.51
C ALA A 136 2.60 -18.89 -34.82
N ILE A 137 1.96 -19.54 -33.84
CA ILE A 137 0.88 -18.94 -33.05
C ILE A 137 1.40 -17.72 -32.25
N THR A 138 2.53 -17.84 -31.57
CA THR A 138 3.09 -16.74 -30.77
C THR A 138 3.55 -15.57 -31.63
N ASP A 139 4.09 -15.83 -32.82
CA ASP A 139 4.46 -14.77 -33.77
C ASP A 139 3.24 -14.03 -34.33
N VAL A 140 2.13 -14.75 -34.59
CA VAL A 140 0.84 -14.12 -34.95
C VAL A 140 0.33 -13.24 -33.82
N VAL A 141 0.38 -13.70 -32.57
CA VAL A 141 0.01 -12.89 -31.39
C VAL A 141 0.87 -11.63 -31.31
N ASN A 142 2.19 -11.76 -31.51
CA ASN A 142 3.12 -10.62 -31.46
C ASN A 142 2.89 -9.61 -32.60
N LEU A 143 2.50 -10.08 -33.79
CA LEU A 143 2.09 -9.23 -34.92
C LEU A 143 0.81 -8.46 -34.60
N PHE A 144 -0.21 -9.12 -34.03
CA PHE A 144 -1.44 -8.45 -33.60
C PHE A 144 -1.19 -7.45 -32.47
N ASP A 145 -0.23 -7.73 -31.58
CA ASP A 145 0.13 -6.79 -30.50
C ASP A 145 0.68 -5.47 -31.05
N ILE A 146 1.45 -5.48 -32.15
CA ILE A 146 1.90 -4.23 -32.82
C ILE A 146 0.70 -3.40 -33.29
N LEU A 147 -0.32 -4.05 -33.87
CA LEU A 147 -1.54 -3.37 -34.29
C LEU A 147 -2.28 -2.77 -33.10
N ILE A 148 -2.41 -3.51 -32.00
CA ILE A 148 -3.10 -3.05 -30.78
C ILE A 148 -2.33 -1.90 -30.12
N GLN A 149 -1.00 -1.98 -30.07
CA GLN A 149 -0.14 -0.93 -29.52
C GLN A 149 -0.22 0.36 -30.34
N SER A 150 -0.34 0.25 -31.67
CA SER A 150 -0.58 1.42 -32.54
C SER A 150 -1.93 2.11 -32.30
N LYS A 151 -2.88 1.41 -31.65
CA LYS A 151 -4.23 1.89 -31.29
C LYS A 151 -4.40 2.15 -29.80
N ARG A 152 -3.30 2.21 -29.04
CA ARG A 152 -3.33 2.51 -27.61
C ARG A 152 -3.56 4.01 -27.38
N GLU A 153 -4.58 4.32 -26.59
CA GLU A 153 -4.85 5.68 -26.11
C GLU A 153 -3.73 6.14 -25.18
N PHE A 154 -3.43 7.43 -25.18
CA PHE A 154 -2.47 8.01 -24.25
C PHE A 154 -3.00 9.27 -23.61
N MET A 155 -2.49 9.56 -22.41
CA MET A 155 -2.82 10.78 -21.67
C MET A 155 -1.77 11.85 -21.97
N GLU A 156 -2.24 13.06 -22.28
CA GLU A 156 -1.44 14.27 -22.40
C GLU A 156 -2.18 15.39 -21.67
N ASP A 157 -1.53 16.04 -20.71
CA ASP A 157 -2.12 17.08 -19.84
C ASP A 157 -3.45 16.71 -19.18
N GLY A 158 -3.64 15.42 -18.85
CA GLY A 158 -4.86 14.92 -18.21
C GLY A 158 -6.04 14.70 -19.17
N VAL A 159 -5.85 14.92 -20.48
CA VAL A 159 -6.81 14.60 -21.53
C VAL A 159 -6.39 13.30 -22.24
N CYS A 160 -7.37 12.43 -22.46
CA CYS A 160 -7.16 11.21 -23.23
C CYS A 160 -7.21 11.55 -24.73
N ILE A 161 -6.11 11.32 -25.44
CA ILE A 161 -6.03 11.52 -26.88
C ILE A 161 -6.41 10.21 -27.59
N THR A 162 -7.47 10.28 -28.38
CA THR A 162 -8.04 9.17 -29.16
C THR A 162 -7.83 9.34 -30.67
N GLU A 163 -7.15 10.40 -31.10
CA GLU A 163 -6.92 10.65 -32.52
C GLU A 163 -5.95 9.60 -33.11
N PRO A 164 -6.35 8.85 -34.15
CA PRO A 164 -5.57 7.73 -34.66
C PRO A 164 -4.20 8.15 -35.23
N LYS A 165 -4.11 9.38 -35.76
CA LYS A 165 -2.85 9.92 -36.29
C LYS A 165 -1.85 10.20 -35.17
N ALA A 166 -2.29 10.90 -34.12
CA ALA A 166 -1.44 11.25 -32.98
C ALA A 166 -0.92 10.00 -32.26
N MET A 167 -1.79 9.01 -32.04
CA MET A 167 -1.42 7.72 -31.41
C MET A 167 -0.36 6.96 -32.21
N LEU A 168 -0.53 6.91 -33.54
CA LEU A 168 0.39 6.22 -34.43
C LEU A 168 1.78 6.90 -34.45
N VAL A 169 1.82 8.22 -34.58
CA VAL A 169 3.09 9.00 -34.56
C VAL A 169 3.81 8.82 -33.23
N LYS A 170 3.08 8.85 -32.11
CA LYS A 170 3.65 8.61 -30.79
C LYS A 170 4.25 7.21 -30.66
N TYR A 171 3.55 6.19 -31.15
CA TYR A 171 4.04 4.81 -31.13
C TYR A 171 5.31 4.64 -31.97
N PHE A 172 5.34 5.17 -33.20
CA PHE A 172 6.53 5.09 -34.07
C PHE A 172 7.74 5.87 -33.52
N LYS A 173 7.52 6.94 -32.75
CA LYS A 173 8.60 7.68 -32.07
C LYS A 173 9.10 6.96 -30.80
N SER A 174 8.31 6.02 -30.25
CA SER A 174 8.68 5.26 -29.05
C SER A 174 9.79 4.24 -29.33
N ARG A 175 10.61 3.98 -28.31
CA ARG A 175 11.59 2.88 -28.32
C ARG A 175 10.90 1.51 -28.45
N ASP A 176 9.66 1.41 -27.98
CA ASP A 176 8.88 0.17 -27.98
C ASP A 176 8.62 -0.33 -29.40
N PHE A 177 8.37 0.57 -30.36
CA PHE A 177 8.17 0.19 -31.75
C PHE A 177 9.42 -0.47 -32.36
N ILE A 178 10.62 0.05 -32.06
CA ILE A 178 11.88 -0.52 -32.55
C ILE A 178 12.08 -1.92 -31.96
N LEU A 179 11.82 -2.10 -30.66
CA LEU A 179 11.91 -3.39 -29.99
C LEU A 179 10.89 -4.38 -30.57
N ASP A 180 9.65 -3.94 -30.80
CA ASP A 180 8.59 -4.74 -31.37
C ASP A 180 8.92 -5.20 -32.79
N LEU A 181 9.42 -4.29 -33.64
CA LEU A 181 9.82 -4.59 -35.02
C LEU A 181 10.94 -5.63 -35.07
N LEU A 182 12.00 -5.42 -34.28
CA LEU A 182 13.12 -6.36 -34.19
C LEU A 182 12.68 -7.73 -33.64
N SER A 183 11.75 -7.71 -32.68
CA SER A 183 11.21 -8.93 -32.06
C SER A 183 10.36 -9.77 -33.00
N VAL A 184 9.85 -9.23 -34.11
CA VAL A 184 8.98 -9.97 -35.06
C VAL A 184 9.71 -10.38 -36.34
N THR A 185 10.93 -9.87 -36.57
CA THR A 185 11.82 -10.26 -37.70
C THR A 185 11.80 -11.78 -37.94
N PRO A 186 11.58 -12.27 -39.17
CA PRO A 186 11.30 -13.69 -39.46
C PRO A 186 12.56 -14.58 -39.38
N SER A 187 13.12 -14.72 -38.17
CA SER A 187 14.24 -15.60 -37.84
C SER A 187 13.94 -17.08 -38.11
N ASP A 188 12.66 -17.46 -38.12
CA ASP A 188 12.20 -18.83 -38.31
C ASP A 188 12.42 -19.37 -39.71
N LEU A 189 12.49 -18.49 -40.71
CA LEU A 189 12.83 -18.88 -42.08
C LEU A 189 14.22 -19.52 -42.13
N VAL A 190 15.15 -19.05 -41.28
CA VAL A 190 16.48 -19.64 -41.14
C VAL A 190 16.39 -21.04 -40.53
N MET A 191 15.46 -21.27 -39.61
CA MET A 191 15.26 -22.59 -39.00
C MET A 191 14.63 -23.62 -39.94
N LEU A 192 13.80 -23.19 -40.89
CA LEU A 192 13.29 -24.07 -41.94
C LEU A 192 14.41 -24.59 -42.85
N ILE A 193 15.47 -23.79 -43.04
CA ILE A 193 16.65 -24.16 -43.84
C ILE A 193 17.67 -24.92 -42.98
N PHE A 194 17.89 -24.49 -41.74
CA PHE A 194 18.86 -25.04 -40.79
C PHE A 194 18.21 -25.38 -39.44
N PRO A 195 17.69 -26.62 -39.26
CA PRO A 195 16.97 -27.02 -38.04
C PRO A 195 17.80 -26.98 -36.75
N ASN A 196 19.13 -26.95 -36.87
CA ASN A 196 20.06 -26.98 -35.73
C ASN A 196 20.30 -25.61 -35.09
N LEU A 197 19.91 -24.51 -35.75
CA LEU A 197 20.16 -23.13 -35.30
C LEU A 197 18.98 -22.56 -34.50
N ALA A 198 18.58 -23.23 -33.42
CA ALA A 198 17.44 -22.79 -32.59
C ALA A 198 17.65 -21.42 -31.91
N PHE A 199 18.90 -21.02 -31.65
CA PHE A 199 19.24 -19.74 -31.02
C PHE A 199 19.04 -18.51 -31.91
N VAL A 200 18.77 -18.67 -33.21
CA VAL A 200 18.45 -17.53 -34.10
C VAL A 200 17.16 -16.81 -33.65
N ARG A 201 16.33 -17.49 -32.85
CA ARG A 201 15.10 -16.93 -32.23
C ARG A 201 15.34 -16.03 -31.02
N LEU A 202 16.58 -15.80 -30.58
CA LEU A 202 16.86 -14.91 -29.44
C LEU A 202 16.31 -13.49 -29.64
N ASN A 203 16.08 -13.05 -30.88
CA ASN A 203 15.42 -11.79 -31.18
C ASN A 203 14.01 -11.66 -30.55
N ARG A 204 13.29 -12.77 -30.30
CA ARG A 204 11.98 -12.75 -29.62
C ARG A 204 12.06 -12.22 -28.18
N LEU A 205 13.21 -12.31 -27.53
CA LEU A 205 13.39 -11.83 -26.15
C LEU A 205 13.37 -10.30 -26.03
N LEU A 206 13.52 -9.56 -27.14
CA LEU A 206 13.40 -8.10 -27.14
C LEU A 206 12.00 -7.62 -26.70
N LYS A 207 10.99 -8.49 -26.78
CA LYS A 207 9.62 -8.21 -26.32
C LYS A 207 9.40 -8.44 -24.81
N ILE A 208 10.48 -8.66 -24.03
CA ILE A 208 10.42 -8.82 -22.57
C ILE A 208 9.79 -7.61 -21.85
N HIS A 209 9.89 -6.41 -22.43
CA HIS A 209 9.28 -5.19 -21.89
C HIS A 209 7.75 -5.34 -21.65
N ARG A 210 7.05 -6.10 -22.48
CA ARG A 210 5.61 -6.37 -22.32
C ARG A 210 5.28 -7.20 -21.09
N ILE A 211 6.19 -8.04 -20.61
CA ILE A 211 6.03 -8.77 -19.34
C ILE A 211 6.00 -7.74 -18.20
N PHE A 212 6.95 -6.80 -18.18
CA PHE A 212 7.01 -5.77 -17.15
C PHE A 212 5.76 -4.88 -17.14
N ASP A 213 5.32 -4.42 -18.32
CA ASP A 213 4.06 -3.65 -18.47
C ASP A 213 2.86 -4.37 -17.85
N PHE A 214 2.72 -5.68 -18.11
CA PHE A 214 1.60 -6.45 -17.59
C PHE A 214 1.71 -6.68 -16.08
N MET A 215 2.94 -6.92 -15.58
CA MET A 215 3.19 -7.12 -14.16
C MET A 215 2.83 -5.87 -13.35
N GLU A 216 3.24 -4.68 -13.81
CA GLU A 216 2.89 -3.41 -13.15
C GLU A 216 1.38 -3.18 -13.12
N ARG A 217 0.69 -3.42 -14.24
CA ARG A 217 -0.78 -3.30 -14.31
C ARG A 217 -1.50 -4.27 -13.39
N THR A 218 -0.99 -5.51 -13.29
CA THR A 218 -1.57 -6.52 -12.41
C THR A 218 -1.33 -6.19 -10.94
N GLU A 219 -0.19 -5.61 -10.60
CA GLU A 219 0.14 -5.14 -9.25
C GLU A 219 -0.83 -4.04 -8.78
N ILE A 220 -1.24 -3.12 -9.67
CA ILE A 220 -2.21 -2.07 -9.34
C ILE A 220 -3.64 -2.63 -9.19
N ARG A 221 -3.98 -3.69 -9.94
CA ARG A 221 -5.34 -4.29 -9.93
C ARG A 221 -5.57 -5.31 -8.83
N THR A 222 -4.52 -5.92 -8.28
CA THR A 222 -4.67 -6.97 -7.28
C THR A 222 -5.05 -6.39 -5.92
N ASN A 223 -5.99 -7.04 -5.23
CA ASN A 223 -6.30 -6.75 -3.83
C ASN A 223 -5.21 -7.28 -2.87
N PHE A 224 -4.26 -8.06 -3.39
CA PHE A 224 -3.17 -8.68 -2.64
C PHE A 224 -1.79 -8.37 -3.26
N PRO A 225 -1.32 -7.11 -3.18
CA PRO A 225 -0.08 -6.68 -3.82
C PRO A 225 1.16 -7.41 -3.28
N HIS A 226 1.21 -7.72 -1.98
CA HIS A 226 2.34 -8.46 -1.39
C HIS A 226 2.45 -9.90 -1.91
N LEU A 227 1.33 -10.62 -2.02
CA LEU A 227 1.33 -11.97 -2.58
C LEU A 227 1.78 -11.95 -4.05
N PHE A 228 1.31 -10.96 -4.81
CA PHE A 228 1.71 -10.81 -6.20
C PHE A 228 3.20 -10.51 -6.36
N ARG A 229 3.77 -9.64 -5.51
CA ARG A 229 5.23 -9.37 -5.49
C ARG A 229 6.05 -10.63 -5.21
N LEU A 230 5.60 -11.46 -4.27
CA LEU A 230 6.24 -12.76 -3.99
C LEU A 230 6.19 -13.69 -5.19
N LEU A 231 5.01 -13.84 -5.81
CA LEU A 231 4.85 -14.67 -7.00
C LEU A 231 5.71 -14.18 -8.18
N ARG A 232 5.78 -12.85 -8.38
CA ARG A 232 6.65 -12.22 -9.38
C ARG A 232 8.11 -12.60 -9.15
N LEU A 233 8.58 -12.49 -7.90
CA LEU A 233 9.95 -12.85 -7.54
C LEU A 233 10.25 -14.32 -7.80
N ILE A 234 9.35 -15.23 -7.43
CA ILE A 234 9.50 -16.67 -7.68
C ILE A 234 9.65 -16.95 -9.18
N VAL A 235 8.82 -16.33 -10.03
CA VAL A 235 8.91 -16.49 -11.49
C VAL A 235 10.24 -15.95 -12.03
N VAL A 236 10.70 -14.79 -11.55
CA VAL A 236 12.00 -14.22 -11.94
C VAL A 236 13.15 -15.15 -11.54
N CYS A 237 13.16 -15.67 -10.31
CA CYS A 237 14.17 -16.62 -9.84
C CYS A 237 14.19 -17.90 -10.68
N PHE A 238 13.00 -18.45 -10.97
CA PHE A 238 12.86 -19.63 -11.83
C PHE A 238 13.49 -19.40 -13.21
N VAL A 239 13.21 -18.25 -13.84
CA VAL A 239 13.79 -17.91 -15.16
C VAL A 239 15.31 -17.80 -15.08
N ILE A 240 15.86 -17.14 -14.06
CA ILE A 240 17.31 -17.01 -13.90
C ILE A 240 17.97 -18.38 -13.75
N PHE A 241 17.45 -19.23 -12.85
CA PHE A 241 17.98 -20.59 -12.63
C PHE A 241 17.84 -21.45 -13.89
N HIS A 242 16.72 -21.32 -14.59
CA HIS A 242 16.47 -22.04 -15.83
C HIS A 242 17.47 -21.66 -16.94
N TRP A 243 17.73 -20.36 -17.13
CA TRP A 243 18.67 -19.89 -18.13
C TRP A 243 20.10 -20.30 -17.81
N ASN A 244 20.53 -20.12 -16.56
CA ASN A 244 21.87 -20.51 -16.14
C ASN A 244 22.07 -22.04 -16.22
N ALA A 245 21.06 -22.84 -15.88
CA ALA A 245 21.07 -24.29 -16.12
C ALA A 245 21.26 -24.67 -17.60
N CYS A 246 20.56 -23.99 -18.50
CA CYS A 246 20.69 -24.25 -19.94
C CYS A 246 22.07 -23.83 -20.48
N VAL A 247 22.66 -22.75 -19.94
CA VAL A 247 24.03 -22.33 -20.25
C VAL A 247 25.06 -23.35 -19.73
N TYR A 248 24.90 -23.85 -18.51
CA TYR A 248 25.74 -24.92 -17.97
C TYR A 248 25.71 -26.18 -18.84
N PHE A 249 24.51 -26.61 -19.26
CA PHE A 249 24.40 -27.75 -20.17
C PHE A 249 24.99 -27.45 -21.55
N LEU A 250 24.90 -26.21 -22.04
CA LEU A 250 25.57 -25.79 -23.29
C LEU A 250 27.07 -25.96 -23.20
N LEU A 251 27.66 -25.47 -22.12
CA LEU A 251 29.09 -25.63 -21.87
C LEU A 251 29.46 -27.11 -21.76
N SER A 252 28.61 -27.92 -21.13
CA SER A 252 28.82 -29.37 -21.04
C SER A 252 28.82 -30.07 -22.41
N ILE A 253 27.97 -29.62 -23.35
CA ILE A 253 28.01 -30.09 -24.74
C ILE A 253 29.32 -29.65 -25.41
N LEU A 254 29.75 -28.41 -25.21
CA LEU A 254 30.96 -27.86 -25.84
C LEU A 254 32.25 -28.52 -25.33
N TYR A 255 32.29 -28.95 -24.08
CA TYR A 255 33.43 -29.65 -23.48
C TYR A 255 33.43 -31.17 -23.67
N GLY A 256 32.30 -31.76 -24.12
CA GLY A 256 32.20 -33.19 -24.42
C GLY A 256 31.81 -34.06 -23.21
N TYR A 257 30.56 -33.94 -22.76
CA TYR A 257 30.05 -34.64 -21.58
C TYR A 257 29.91 -36.19 -21.66
N GLN A 258 30.09 -36.80 -22.84
CA GLN A 258 29.75 -38.22 -23.04
C GLN A 258 30.62 -39.19 -22.24
N ASP A 259 31.90 -38.85 -22.06
CA ASP A 259 32.90 -39.68 -21.37
C ASP A 259 33.25 -39.11 -19.98
N SER A 260 32.39 -38.26 -19.42
CA SER A 260 32.66 -37.58 -18.15
C SER A 260 32.25 -38.41 -16.93
N GLU A 261 33.06 -38.37 -15.89
CA GLU A 261 32.88 -39.11 -14.64
C GLU A 261 32.12 -38.26 -13.60
N MET A 262 31.72 -38.87 -12.48
CA MET A 262 31.05 -38.16 -11.38
C MET A 262 31.87 -36.97 -10.84
N GLU A 263 33.20 -37.06 -10.83
CA GLU A 263 34.12 -36.04 -10.28
C GLU A 263 34.37 -34.86 -11.23
N ASP A 264 33.95 -34.96 -12.50
CA ASP A 264 34.13 -33.87 -13.46
C ASP A 264 33.16 -32.72 -13.18
N TRP A 265 33.55 -31.48 -13.45
CA TRP A 265 32.65 -30.32 -13.35
C TRP A 265 31.50 -30.37 -14.38
N VAL A 266 31.78 -30.94 -15.55
CA VAL A 266 30.82 -31.09 -16.66
C VAL A 266 29.67 -32.02 -16.26
N PHE A 267 28.51 -31.91 -16.93
CA PHE A 267 27.39 -32.84 -16.73
C PHE A 267 27.86 -34.29 -16.91
N SER A 268 27.54 -35.19 -15.97
CA SER A 268 27.72 -36.64 -16.11
C SER A 268 26.44 -37.37 -15.72
N TYR A 269 26.15 -38.49 -16.38
CA TYR A 269 24.99 -39.31 -16.03
C TYR A 269 25.14 -40.01 -14.69
N GLU A 270 26.37 -40.23 -14.21
CA GLU A 270 26.66 -40.90 -12.94
C GLU A 270 26.22 -40.07 -11.73
N LYS A 271 26.12 -38.75 -11.91
CA LYS A 271 25.65 -37.81 -10.87
C LYS A 271 24.16 -37.97 -10.53
N ILE A 272 23.36 -38.58 -11.42
CA ILE A 272 21.95 -38.93 -11.14
C ILE A 272 21.77 -40.43 -11.29
N LEU A 273 21.73 -41.09 -10.13
CA LEU A 273 21.43 -42.52 -10.04
C LEU A 273 19.93 -42.76 -10.25
N ASP A 274 19.60 -43.82 -10.99
CA ASP A 274 18.23 -44.29 -11.10
C ASP A 274 17.82 -44.96 -9.79
N PRO A 275 16.62 -44.64 -9.24
CA PRO A 275 16.19 -45.20 -7.97
C PRO A 275 16.01 -46.72 -8.08
N LEU A 276 16.64 -47.42 -7.13
CA LEU A 276 16.49 -48.85 -6.92
C LEU A 276 15.28 -49.10 -6.02
N LEU A 277 14.24 -49.72 -6.56
CA LEU A 277 13.01 -49.99 -5.82
C LEU A 277 12.88 -51.49 -5.53
N PRO A 278 12.42 -51.87 -4.32
CA PRO A 278 12.20 -53.26 -3.98
C PRO A 278 10.99 -53.82 -4.73
N LYS A 279 11.10 -55.03 -5.28
CA LYS A 279 10.01 -55.75 -5.99
C LYS A 279 8.97 -56.36 -5.05
N CYS A 280 9.32 -56.55 -3.78
CA CYS A 280 8.50 -57.23 -2.79
C CYS A 280 7.43 -56.34 -2.17
N ASN A 281 6.39 -56.98 -1.63
CA ASN A 281 5.21 -56.31 -1.09
C ASN A 281 5.36 -56.05 0.42
N ASN A 282 5.63 -54.81 0.83
CA ASN A 282 5.94 -54.42 2.22
C ASN A 282 4.73 -54.40 3.20
N ARG A 283 3.56 -54.94 2.81
CA ARG A 283 2.33 -54.82 3.62
C ARG A 283 2.22 -55.82 4.77
N LEU A 284 3.03 -56.87 4.80
CA LEU A 284 3.10 -57.81 5.91
C LEU A 284 4.58 -58.05 6.20
N TYR A 285 5.01 -57.85 7.46
CA TYR A 285 6.32 -58.24 8.00
C TYR A 285 6.51 -59.77 8.01
N ALA A 286 6.20 -60.40 6.89
CA ALA A 286 6.19 -61.83 6.64
C ALA A 286 6.40 -62.01 5.13
N GLY A 287 7.62 -61.76 4.63
CA GLY A 287 7.88 -61.91 3.21
C GLY A 287 9.29 -61.54 2.76
N THR A 288 9.65 -62.10 1.60
CA THR A 288 10.88 -62.09 0.76
C THR A 288 11.90 -60.95 0.83
N CYS A 289 11.66 -59.84 1.54
CA CYS A 289 12.54 -58.67 1.65
C CYS A 289 13.05 -58.34 3.06
N LEU A 290 12.91 -59.29 3.99
CA LEU A 290 13.63 -59.23 5.26
C LEU A 290 15.01 -59.88 5.04
N PHE A 291 16.07 -59.07 5.13
CA PHE A 291 17.42 -59.60 5.30
C PHE A 291 17.56 -60.03 6.77
N ASP A 292 18.01 -61.25 7.01
CA ASP A 292 18.15 -61.80 8.35
C ASP A 292 19.39 -61.20 9.01
N GLU A 293 19.20 -60.12 9.79
CA GLU A 293 20.26 -59.50 10.60
C GLU A 293 20.31 -60.09 12.03
N ASP A 294 19.59 -61.19 12.32
CA ASP A 294 19.55 -61.76 13.67
C ASP A 294 20.94 -62.25 14.11
N GLY A 295 21.52 -61.56 15.10
CA GLY A 295 22.86 -61.85 15.63
C GLY A 295 24.00 -61.07 14.98
N LEU A 296 23.72 -60.18 14.01
CA LEU A 296 24.68 -59.23 13.43
C LEU A 296 24.51 -57.85 14.09
N ASP A 297 25.62 -57.16 14.36
CA ASP A 297 25.56 -55.77 14.85
C ASP A 297 25.28 -54.83 13.67
N ALA A 298 24.25 -53.98 13.81
CA ALA A 298 23.93 -52.94 12.85
C ALA A 298 25.08 -51.92 12.69
N HIS A 299 25.95 -51.75 13.70
CA HIS A 299 27.13 -50.88 13.63
C HIS A 299 28.26 -51.47 12.78
N GLU A 300 28.25 -52.78 12.58
CA GLU A 300 29.22 -53.50 11.75
C GLU A 300 28.71 -53.73 10.32
N ARG A 301 27.64 -53.05 9.89
CA ARG A 301 27.04 -53.25 8.55
C ARG A 301 28.03 -53.17 7.39
N HIS A 302 29.12 -52.43 7.55
CA HIS A 302 30.22 -52.34 6.58
C HIS A 302 30.93 -53.68 6.29
N THR A 303 30.87 -54.66 7.21
CA THR A 303 31.54 -55.97 7.08
C THR A 303 30.74 -56.97 6.23
N TYR A 304 29.42 -56.78 6.11
CA TYR A 304 28.52 -57.65 5.34
C TYR A 304 27.75 -56.90 4.24
N VAL A 305 28.26 -55.76 3.77
CA VAL A 305 27.63 -54.98 2.68
C VAL A 305 27.52 -55.81 1.42
N ASP A 306 28.54 -56.61 1.08
CA ASP A 306 28.52 -57.43 -0.13
C ASP A 306 27.39 -58.48 -0.08
N GLU A 307 27.21 -59.13 1.08
CA GLU A 307 26.10 -60.08 1.30
C GLU A 307 24.73 -59.38 1.23
N LEU A 308 24.65 -58.15 1.75
CA LEU A 308 23.44 -57.32 1.66
C LEU A 308 23.14 -56.95 0.20
N LEU A 309 24.16 -56.55 -0.57
CA LEU A 309 24.01 -56.23 -2.00
C LEU A 309 23.55 -57.47 -2.79
N ASP A 310 24.18 -58.62 -2.56
CA ASP A 310 23.81 -59.90 -3.18
C ASP A 310 22.36 -60.31 -2.85
N PHE A 311 21.91 -60.07 -1.62
CA PHE A 311 20.53 -60.32 -1.22
C PHE A 311 19.53 -59.44 -1.98
N TRP A 312 19.86 -58.17 -2.19
CA TRP A 312 18.99 -57.19 -2.85
C TRP A 312 19.06 -57.24 -4.38
N GLU A 313 20.14 -57.75 -4.96
CA GLU A 313 20.37 -57.81 -6.42
C GLU A 313 19.19 -58.43 -7.20
N PRO A 314 18.65 -59.62 -6.83
CA PRO A 314 17.49 -60.18 -7.54
C PRO A 314 16.16 -59.48 -7.18
N LYS A 315 16.11 -58.79 -6.05
CA LYS A 315 14.89 -58.22 -5.42
C LYS A 315 14.70 -56.74 -5.71
N LYS A 316 15.63 -56.09 -6.39
CA LYS A 316 15.50 -54.71 -6.88
C LYS A 316 14.98 -54.68 -8.32
N TYR A 317 14.29 -53.60 -8.66
CA TYR A 317 14.12 -53.16 -10.04
C TYR A 317 14.57 -51.71 -10.15
N VAL A 318 15.18 -51.37 -11.28
CA VAL A 318 15.62 -50.00 -11.59
C VAL A 318 14.45 -49.27 -12.24
N ARG A 319 14.13 -48.07 -11.74
CA ARG A 319 13.21 -47.17 -12.46
C ARG A 319 14.03 -46.10 -13.19
N GLU A 320 14.28 -46.34 -14.47
CA GLU A 320 15.10 -45.46 -15.30
C GLU A 320 14.43 -44.10 -15.53
N PHE A 321 15.12 -43.02 -15.18
CA PHE A 321 14.73 -41.68 -15.59
C PHE A 321 15.10 -41.44 -17.04
N SER A 322 14.24 -40.70 -17.76
CA SER A 322 14.54 -40.32 -19.13
C SER A 322 15.81 -39.45 -19.20
N ASN A 323 16.57 -39.56 -20.30
CA ASN A 323 17.78 -38.75 -20.50
C ASN A 323 17.49 -37.25 -20.42
N LEU A 324 16.34 -36.80 -20.94
CA LEU A 324 15.90 -35.40 -20.82
C LEU A 324 15.72 -35.00 -19.35
N THR A 325 15.06 -35.85 -18.56
CA THR A 325 14.84 -35.60 -17.12
C THR A 325 16.17 -35.52 -16.38
N LYS A 326 17.11 -36.44 -16.62
CA LYS A 326 18.43 -36.42 -15.99
C LYS A 326 19.20 -35.15 -16.35
N LYS A 327 19.30 -34.85 -17.65
CA LYS A 327 19.99 -33.65 -18.16
C LYS A 327 19.44 -32.36 -17.58
N TYR A 328 18.13 -32.14 -17.71
CA TYR A 328 17.50 -30.92 -17.26
C TYR A 328 17.55 -30.77 -15.73
N SER A 329 17.22 -31.84 -15.00
CA SER A 329 17.14 -31.76 -13.53
C SER A 329 18.51 -31.55 -12.90
N LEU A 330 19.56 -32.22 -13.39
CA LEU A 330 20.92 -32.01 -12.88
C LEU A 330 21.40 -30.59 -13.16
N SER A 331 21.19 -30.09 -14.38
CA SER A 331 21.61 -28.74 -14.74
C SER A 331 20.87 -27.68 -13.95
N PHE A 332 19.56 -27.88 -13.69
CA PHE A 332 18.78 -26.98 -12.86
C PHE A 332 19.23 -27.03 -11.39
N TYR A 333 19.51 -28.23 -10.87
CA TYR A 333 20.07 -28.42 -9.54
C TYR A 333 21.42 -27.70 -9.39
N TRP A 334 22.36 -27.95 -10.30
CA TRP A 334 23.65 -27.27 -10.37
C TRP A 334 23.48 -25.74 -10.34
N SER A 335 22.62 -25.21 -11.22
CA SER A 335 22.39 -23.76 -11.29
C SER A 335 21.83 -23.18 -10.00
N SER A 336 20.88 -23.88 -9.36
CA SER A 336 20.30 -23.44 -8.10
C SER A 336 21.32 -23.41 -6.95
N LEU A 337 22.24 -24.37 -6.90
CA LEU A 337 23.28 -24.41 -5.87
C LEU A 337 24.33 -23.32 -6.07
N THR A 338 24.75 -23.08 -7.31
CA THR A 338 25.75 -22.06 -7.64
C THR A 338 25.19 -20.66 -7.36
N LEU A 339 23.97 -20.37 -7.82
CA LEU A 339 23.38 -19.02 -7.66
C LEU A 339 22.93 -18.72 -6.23
N VAL A 340 22.64 -19.74 -5.41
CA VAL A 340 22.34 -19.57 -3.98
C VAL A 340 23.60 -19.66 -3.11
N ASN A 341 24.77 -19.92 -3.71
CA ASN A 341 26.07 -20.02 -3.04
C ASN A 341 26.14 -21.17 -2.00
N LEU A 342 25.52 -22.31 -2.28
CA LEU A 342 25.72 -23.54 -1.50
C LEU A 342 27.01 -24.26 -1.90
N GLY A 343 27.37 -24.23 -3.19
CA GLY A 343 28.71 -24.64 -3.67
C GLY A 343 29.05 -26.13 -3.61
N GLU A 344 28.07 -27.03 -3.41
CA GLU A 344 28.31 -28.48 -3.36
C GLU A 344 28.42 -29.11 -4.77
N GLN A 345 29.42 -28.70 -5.56
CA GLN A 345 29.66 -29.23 -6.92
C GLN A 345 31.16 -29.52 -7.16
N PRO A 346 31.50 -30.47 -8.07
CA PRO A 346 32.88 -30.77 -8.37
C PRO A 346 33.62 -29.55 -8.95
N SER A 347 34.89 -29.39 -8.56
CA SER A 347 35.68 -28.22 -8.96
C SER A 347 36.00 -28.23 -10.46
N PRO A 348 35.92 -27.08 -11.16
CA PRO A 348 36.35 -26.97 -12.55
C PRO A 348 37.84 -27.26 -12.70
N THR A 349 38.20 -28.07 -13.71
CA THR A 349 39.59 -28.48 -13.97
C THR A 349 40.28 -27.60 -15.01
N GLN A 350 39.51 -26.99 -15.92
CA GLN A 350 40.02 -26.15 -17.00
C GLN A 350 39.93 -24.65 -16.68
N LEU A 351 40.83 -23.84 -17.24
CA LEU A 351 40.86 -22.38 -17.02
C LEU A 351 39.55 -21.69 -17.42
N SER A 352 38.96 -22.08 -18.54
CA SER A 352 37.70 -21.51 -19.02
C SER A 352 36.51 -21.89 -18.14
N GLN A 353 36.50 -23.10 -17.58
CA GLN A 353 35.50 -23.55 -16.60
C GLN A 353 35.67 -22.79 -15.28
N MET A 354 36.91 -22.62 -14.79
CA MET A 354 37.23 -21.83 -13.61
C MET A 354 36.76 -20.38 -13.75
N LEU A 355 37.05 -19.74 -14.89
CA LEU A 355 36.62 -18.35 -15.12
C LEU A 355 35.10 -18.22 -15.14
N PHE A 356 34.40 -19.16 -15.77
CA PHE A 356 32.94 -19.18 -15.81
C PHE A 356 32.36 -19.38 -14.40
N GLU A 357 32.85 -20.35 -13.63
CA GLU A 357 32.40 -20.61 -12.27
C GLU A 357 32.58 -19.39 -11.36
N ILE A 358 33.73 -18.70 -11.45
CA ILE A 358 34.01 -17.49 -10.67
C ILE A 358 33.02 -16.38 -11.03
N VAL A 359 32.79 -16.15 -12.32
CA VAL A 359 31.85 -15.11 -12.78
C VAL A 359 30.42 -15.45 -12.39
N ASP A 360 30.00 -16.71 -12.54
CA ASP A 360 28.65 -17.15 -12.20
C ASP A 360 28.40 -17.09 -10.69
N THR A 361 29.38 -17.48 -9.87
CA THR A 361 29.29 -17.35 -8.41
C THR A 361 29.22 -15.88 -7.97
N LEU A 362 30.04 -14.99 -8.56
CA LEU A 362 29.98 -13.55 -8.26
C LEU A 362 28.63 -12.94 -8.66
N LEU A 363 28.08 -13.35 -9.80
CA LEU A 363 26.75 -12.94 -10.24
C LEU A 363 25.67 -13.49 -9.30
N GLY A 364 25.79 -14.75 -8.89
CA GLY A 364 24.94 -15.41 -7.89
C GLY A 364 24.91 -14.66 -6.57
N LEU A 365 26.05 -14.25 -6.03
CA LEU A 365 26.14 -13.42 -4.82
C LEU A 365 25.33 -12.12 -4.93
N VAL A 366 25.45 -11.41 -6.06
CA VAL A 366 24.72 -10.16 -6.29
C VAL A 366 23.22 -10.42 -6.40
N ILE A 367 22.82 -11.41 -7.21
CA ILE A 367 21.41 -11.77 -7.43
C ILE A 367 20.76 -12.21 -6.11
N PHE A 368 21.43 -13.10 -5.36
CA PHE A 368 20.94 -13.59 -4.08
C PHE A 368 20.77 -12.46 -3.06
N ALA A 369 21.73 -11.53 -2.99
CA ALA A 369 21.63 -10.35 -2.11
C ALA A 369 20.41 -9.47 -2.46
N ILE A 370 20.14 -9.26 -3.75
CA ILE A 370 18.95 -8.51 -4.21
C ILE A 370 17.66 -9.25 -3.81
N ILE A 371 17.58 -10.55 -4.06
CA ILE A 371 16.41 -11.38 -3.74
C ILE A 371 16.10 -11.34 -2.24
N VAL A 372 17.12 -11.56 -1.39
CA VAL A 372 16.95 -11.54 0.07
C VAL A 372 16.57 -10.14 0.56
N GLY A 373 17.14 -9.08 -0.03
CA GLY A 373 16.78 -7.69 0.26
C GLY A 373 15.31 -7.38 -0.07
N ASP A 374 14.83 -7.78 -1.24
CA ASP A 374 13.44 -7.59 -1.67
C ASP A 374 12.44 -8.35 -0.79
N ILE A 375 12.75 -9.61 -0.44
CA ILE A 375 11.94 -10.40 0.48
C ILE A 375 11.89 -9.72 1.86
N GLY A 376 13.04 -9.23 2.36
CA GLY A 376 13.13 -8.51 3.62
C GLY A 376 12.26 -7.23 3.63
N ASN A 377 12.35 -6.42 2.57
CA ASN A 377 11.54 -5.22 2.41
C ASN A 377 10.03 -5.53 2.33
N MET A 378 9.67 -6.62 1.66
CA MET A 378 8.27 -7.06 1.59
C MET A 378 7.73 -7.51 2.95
N VAL A 379 8.50 -8.29 3.70
CA VAL A 379 8.13 -8.79 5.04
C VAL A 379 7.98 -7.64 6.04
N THR A 380 8.88 -6.66 6.00
CA THR A 380 8.78 -5.46 6.86
C THR A 380 7.57 -4.61 6.48
N SER A 381 7.35 -4.37 5.19
CA SER A 381 6.19 -3.60 4.70
C SER A 381 4.86 -4.26 5.07
N MET A 382 4.74 -5.58 4.93
CA MET A 382 3.54 -6.34 5.31
C MET A 382 3.23 -6.24 6.82
N ASN A 383 4.27 -6.16 7.66
CA ASN A 383 4.12 -6.09 9.11
C ASN A 383 4.16 -4.67 9.68
N LEU A 384 4.29 -3.63 8.83
CA LEU A 384 4.51 -2.26 9.27
C LEU A 384 3.41 -1.73 10.20
N ALA A 385 2.13 -1.91 9.83
CA ALA A 385 1.00 -1.43 10.63
C ALA A 385 0.94 -2.11 12.01
N ARG A 386 1.29 -3.40 12.08
CA ARG A 386 1.35 -4.14 13.34
C ARG A 386 2.53 -3.70 14.20
N SER A 387 3.72 -3.60 13.60
CA SER A 387 4.94 -3.19 14.28
C SER A 387 4.79 -1.79 14.89
N THR A 388 4.25 -0.83 14.12
CA THR A 388 4.03 0.54 14.60
C THR A 388 2.96 0.62 15.71
N PHE A 389 1.95 -0.25 15.67
CA PHE A 389 0.94 -0.34 16.73
C PHE A 389 1.52 -0.94 18.03
N GLU A 390 2.27 -2.03 17.92
CA GLU A 390 2.94 -2.67 19.05
C GLU A 390 3.95 -1.71 19.70
N GLU A 391 4.70 -0.94 18.90
CA GLU A 391 5.59 0.11 19.39
C GLU A 391 4.88 1.17 20.23
N LYS A 392 3.70 1.66 19.77
CA LYS A 392 2.87 2.60 20.55
C LYS A 392 2.38 1.98 21.87
N LYS A 393 1.88 0.73 21.83
CA LYS A 393 1.42 -0.01 23.02
C LYS A 393 2.55 -0.18 24.03
N ASP A 394 3.73 -0.56 23.58
CA ASP A 394 4.89 -0.77 24.45
C ASP A 394 5.46 0.54 25.00
N GLY A 395 5.40 1.63 24.23
CA GLY A 395 5.65 2.99 24.72
C GLY A 395 4.75 3.37 25.88
N CYS A 396 3.44 3.12 25.77
CA CYS A 396 2.47 3.34 26.85
C CYS A 396 2.74 2.46 28.07
N LYS A 397 3.05 1.17 27.91
CA LYS A 397 3.44 0.30 29.03
C LYS A 397 4.69 0.82 29.75
N ARG A 398 5.70 1.24 29.00
CA ARG A 398 6.95 1.80 29.56
C ARG A 398 6.66 3.08 30.35
N TYR A 399 5.79 3.94 29.84
CA TYR A 399 5.34 5.14 30.54
C TYR A 399 4.61 4.82 31.85
N MET A 400 3.66 3.86 31.84
CA MET A 400 2.90 3.46 33.02
C MET A 400 3.80 2.85 34.12
N ARG A 401 4.78 2.03 33.73
CA ARG A 401 5.78 1.48 34.66
C ARG A 401 6.66 2.57 35.26
N PHE A 402 7.14 3.51 34.44
CA PHE A 402 7.94 4.65 34.89
C PHE A 402 7.17 5.53 35.89
N ARG A 403 5.87 5.74 35.66
CA ARG A 403 4.99 6.54 36.52
C ARG A 403 4.35 5.77 37.66
N LYS A 404 4.61 4.46 37.79
CA LYS A 404 4.02 3.57 38.82
C LYS A 404 2.49 3.63 38.85
N VAL A 405 1.86 3.55 37.68
CA VAL A 405 0.40 3.53 37.54
C VAL A 405 -0.18 2.25 38.15
N ASN A 406 -1.38 2.33 38.74
CA ASN A 406 -2.08 1.18 39.32
C ASN A 406 -2.31 0.08 38.26
N GLN A 407 -2.07 -1.17 38.63
CA GLN A 407 -2.20 -2.36 37.77
C GLN A 407 -3.62 -2.57 37.22
N VAL A 408 -4.65 -2.06 37.91
CA VAL A 408 -6.02 -2.05 37.40
C VAL A 408 -6.15 -1.14 36.16
N LEU A 409 -5.54 0.04 36.21
CA LEU A 409 -5.56 0.99 35.09
C LEU A 409 -4.64 0.53 33.96
N GLU A 410 -3.47 -0.05 34.29
CA GLU A 410 -2.57 -0.64 33.29
C GLU A 410 -3.27 -1.72 32.46
N ARG A 411 -4.03 -2.61 33.11
CA ARG A 411 -4.81 -3.65 32.43
C ARG A 411 -5.86 -3.05 31.51
N LYS A 412 -6.63 -2.05 31.98
CA LYS A 412 -7.63 -1.35 31.17
C LYS A 412 -7.03 -0.72 29.92
N VAL A 413 -5.86 -0.09 30.03
CA VAL A 413 -5.15 0.52 28.89
C VAL A 413 -4.72 -0.56 27.90
N VAL A 414 -4.17 -1.68 28.37
CA VAL A 414 -3.74 -2.79 27.50
C VAL A 414 -4.93 -3.44 26.78
N GLU A 415 -6.03 -3.68 27.49
CA GLU A 415 -7.30 -4.20 26.94
C GLU A 415 -7.87 -3.25 25.88
N TRP A 416 -7.78 -1.93 26.11
CA TRP A 416 -8.17 -0.92 25.12
C TRP A 416 -7.32 -0.98 23.84
N PHE A 417 -6.00 -1.14 23.95
CA PHE A 417 -5.14 -1.33 22.77
C PHE A 417 -5.55 -2.61 22.01
N GLU A 418 -5.81 -3.72 22.72
CA GLU A 418 -6.23 -4.97 22.08
C GLU A 418 -7.59 -4.87 21.39
N TYR A 419 -8.55 -4.20 22.02
CA TYR A 419 -9.84 -3.90 21.44
C TYR A 419 -9.69 -3.05 20.16
N THR A 420 -8.90 -1.97 20.21
CA THR A 420 -8.71 -1.07 19.07
C THR A 420 -8.06 -1.76 17.86
N TRP A 421 -7.14 -2.72 18.11
CA TRP A 421 -6.51 -3.52 17.06
C TRP A 421 -7.45 -4.56 16.43
N THR A 422 -8.18 -5.31 17.27
CA THR A 422 -9.09 -6.37 16.82
C THR A 422 -10.27 -5.83 16.02
N ARG A 423 -10.77 -4.64 16.37
CA ARG A 423 -11.85 -3.93 15.66
C ARG A 423 -11.41 -3.27 14.35
N GLY A 424 -10.12 -3.29 14.01
CA GLY A 424 -9.60 -2.75 12.75
C GLY A 424 -9.41 -1.24 12.70
N GLN A 425 -9.84 -0.49 13.72
CA GLN A 425 -9.70 0.97 13.79
C GLN A 425 -8.23 1.42 13.92
N ALA A 426 -7.37 0.63 14.58
CA ALA A 426 -5.93 0.90 14.59
C ALA A 426 -5.20 0.44 13.32
N LYS A 427 -5.85 -0.35 12.45
CA LYS A 427 -5.25 -0.81 11.18
C LYS A 427 -5.32 0.26 10.09
N VAL A 428 -6.25 1.22 10.21
CA VAL A 428 -6.51 2.26 9.22
C VAL A 428 -6.57 3.61 9.92
N ASP A 429 -5.58 4.47 9.64
CA ASP A 429 -5.53 5.83 10.17
C ASP A 429 -6.35 6.75 9.25
N GLU A 430 -7.64 6.93 9.57
CA GLU A 430 -8.56 7.74 8.76
C GLU A 430 -8.02 9.16 8.55
N SER A 431 -7.38 9.74 9.57
CA SER A 431 -6.85 11.12 9.51
C SER A 431 -5.82 11.32 8.40
N LYS A 432 -4.93 10.33 8.20
CA LYS A 432 -3.93 10.36 7.13
C LYS A 432 -4.56 10.16 5.76
N ILE A 433 -5.62 9.36 5.65
CA ILE A 433 -6.31 9.13 4.38
C ILE A 433 -6.97 10.43 3.90
N VAL A 434 -7.55 11.22 4.81
CA VAL A 434 -8.13 12.53 4.48
C VAL A 434 -7.09 13.48 3.89
N GLU A 435 -5.84 13.45 4.37
CA GLU A 435 -4.75 14.31 3.87
C GLU A 435 -4.41 14.04 2.39
N TYR A 436 -4.52 12.79 1.93
CA TYR A 436 -4.20 12.40 0.55
C TYR A 436 -5.37 12.53 -0.43
N LEU A 437 -6.61 12.67 0.05
CA LEU A 437 -7.80 12.70 -0.79
C LEU A 437 -8.21 14.14 -1.16
N PRO A 438 -8.54 14.41 -2.43
CA PRO A 438 -9.22 15.65 -2.81
C PRO A 438 -10.53 15.82 -2.01
N SER A 439 -10.81 17.05 -1.56
CA SER A 439 -11.97 17.37 -0.71
C SER A 439 -13.30 16.84 -1.25
N ARG A 440 -13.50 16.87 -2.58
CA ARG A 440 -14.69 16.31 -3.24
C ARG A 440 -14.83 14.79 -3.08
N LEU A 441 -13.74 14.04 -3.24
CA LEU A 441 -13.74 12.57 -3.12
C LEU A 441 -13.88 12.14 -1.67
N HIS A 442 -13.17 12.81 -0.76
CA HIS A 442 -13.37 12.62 0.67
C HIS A 442 -14.85 12.82 1.03
N GLY A 443 -15.47 13.88 0.53
CA GLY A 443 -16.86 14.16 0.84
C GLY A 443 -17.86 13.13 0.33
N GLN A 444 -17.69 12.65 -0.90
CA GLN A 444 -18.51 11.56 -1.43
C GLN A 444 -18.37 10.27 -0.61
N MET A 445 -17.13 9.92 -0.24
CA MET A 445 -16.84 8.75 0.60
C MET A 445 -17.48 8.88 1.99
N SER A 446 -17.31 10.03 2.66
CA SER A 446 -17.89 10.28 3.98
C SER A 446 -19.41 10.15 3.94
N VAL A 447 -20.06 10.73 2.92
CA VAL A 447 -21.52 10.63 2.72
C VAL A 447 -21.96 9.18 2.61
N GLN A 448 -21.26 8.38 1.82
CA GLN A 448 -21.58 6.96 1.69
C GLN A 448 -21.38 6.18 3.01
N ILE A 449 -20.42 6.56 3.85
CA ILE A 449 -20.15 5.88 5.13
C ILE A 449 -21.15 6.28 6.22
N HIS A 450 -21.52 7.56 6.32
CA HIS A 450 -22.24 8.09 7.48
C HIS A 450 -23.72 8.41 7.24
N MET A 451 -24.17 8.61 6.00
CA MET A 451 -25.54 9.06 5.68
C MET A 451 -26.63 8.13 6.25
N ASP A 452 -26.44 6.81 6.14
CA ASP A 452 -27.41 5.83 6.65
C ASP A 452 -27.54 5.86 8.18
N THR A 453 -26.47 6.23 8.88
CA THR A 453 -26.49 6.33 10.35
C THR A 453 -27.25 7.58 10.78
N ILE A 454 -27.00 8.70 10.11
CA ILE A 454 -27.62 9.99 10.43
C ILE A 454 -29.12 9.97 10.10
N ARG A 455 -29.52 9.38 8.97
CA ARG A 455 -30.95 9.25 8.60
C ARG A 455 -31.77 8.43 9.59
N LYS A 456 -31.16 7.50 10.33
CA LYS A 456 -31.84 6.71 11.36
C LYS A 456 -32.14 7.53 12.62
N VAL A 457 -31.45 8.64 12.84
CA VAL A 457 -31.67 9.50 14.00
C VAL A 457 -33.01 10.23 13.81
N ARG A 458 -33.96 9.98 14.71
CA ARG A 458 -35.31 10.59 14.68
C ARG A 458 -35.32 12.13 14.65
N LEU A 459 -34.24 12.75 15.11
CA LEU A 459 -34.05 14.20 15.07
C LEU A 459 -33.78 14.74 13.65
N PHE A 460 -33.23 13.89 12.76
CA PHE A 460 -32.72 14.28 11.43
C PHE A 460 -33.54 13.71 10.25
N GLN A 461 -34.66 13.04 10.54
CA GLN A 461 -35.51 12.40 9.53
C GLN A 461 -36.22 13.42 8.61
N ASP A 462 -36.55 14.59 9.15
CA ASP A 462 -37.29 15.65 8.44
C ASP A 462 -36.37 16.77 7.91
N CYS A 463 -35.06 16.55 7.90
CA CYS A 463 -34.07 17.56 7.50
C CYS A 463 -33.77 17.53 6.00
N GLU A 464 -33.43 18.70 5.44
CA GLU A 464 -33.06 18.83 4.04
C GLU A 464 -31.78 18.04 3.71
N ALA A 465 -31.74 17.38 2.54
CA ALA A 465 -30.62 16.54 2.13
C ALA A 465 -29.27 17.29 2.03
N GLY A 466 -29.29 18.58 1.68
CA GLY A 466 -28.09 19.42 1.65
C GLY A 466 -27.47 19.60 3.04
N LEU A 467 -28.31 19.70 4.06
CA LEU A 467 -27.90 19.80 5.45
C LEU A 467 -27.30 18.50 5.96
N LEU A 468 -27.90 17.37 5.61
CA LEU A 468 -27.35 16.04 5.91
C LEU A 468 -26.00 15.79 5.22
N TYR A 469 -25.81 16.36 4.02
CA TYR A 469 -24.56 16.24 3.27
C TYR A 469 -23.42 16.99 3.98
N GLU A 470 -23.59 18.28 4.27
CA GLU A 470 -22.59 19.11 5.00
C GLU A 470 -22.26 18.54 6.39
N LEU A 471 -23.27 18.02 7.06
CA LEU A 471 -23.20 17.35 8.35
C LEU A 471 -22.28 16.12 8.32
N VAL A 472 -22.31 15.34 7.24
CA VAL A 472 -21.43 14.19 7.08
C VAL A 472 -19.98 14.60 6.80
N LEU A 473 -19.76 15.68 6.04
CA LEU A 473 -18.42 16.12 5.65
C LEU A 473 -17.54 16.53 6.83
N ARG A 474 -18.17 16.87 7.96
CA ARG A 474 -17.53 17.49 9.12
C ARG A 474 -17.45 16.58 10.35
N LEU A 475 -17.95 15.35 10.24
CA LEU A 475 -17.82 14.33 11.26
C LEU A 475 -16.37 13.82 11.31
N HIS A 476 -15.73 13.99 12.47
CA HIS A 476 -14.41 13.40 12.74
C HIS A 476 -14.51 12.32 13.82
N LEU A 477 -13.83 11.19 13.59
CA LEU A 477 -13.68 10.13 14.58
C LEU A 477 -12.64 10.55 15.63
N GLN A 478 -13.03 10.68 16.90
CA GLN A 478 -12.12 10.85 18.03
C GLN A 478 -12.26 9.69 19.01
N ILE A 479 -11.14 9.25 19.59
CA ILE A 479 -11.08 8.11 20.51
C ILE A 479 -10.57 8.59 21.86
N PHE A 480 -11.31 8.28 22.93
CA PHE A 480 -10.95 8.64 24.30
C PHE A 480 -10.82 7.38 25.15
N SER A 481 -9.95 7.44 26.16
CA SER A 481 -9.80 6.36 27.13
C SER A 481 -10.93 6.39 28.17
N PRO A 482 -11.29 5.23 28.77
CA PRO A 482 -12.27 5.19 29.83
C PRO A 482 -11.88 6.09 31.02
N GLY A 483 -12.74 7.07 31.38
CA GLY A 483 -12.58 7.94 32.55
C GLY A 483 -11.94 9.32 32.27
N ASP A 484 -11.62 9.64 31.02
CA ASP A 484 -11.09 10.95 30.64
C ASP A 484 -12.19 12.04 30.67
N TYR A 485 -11.86 13.19 31.25
CA TYR A 485 -12.66 14.40 31.13
C TYR A 485 -12.35 15.06 29.79
N ILE A 486 -13.22 14.88 28.80
CA ILE A 486 -13.01 15.32 27.41
C ILE A 486 -13.02 16.86 27.29
N CYS A 487 -13.86 17.54 28.07
CA CYS A 487 -13.87 19.00 28.14
C CYS A 487 -13.96 19.47 29.59
N ARG A 488 -13.21 20.52 29.91
CA ARG A 488 -13.30 21.22 31.19
C ARG A 488 -14.01 22.55 30.97
N LYS A 489 -14.63 23.05 32.03
CA LYS A 489 -15.28 24.36 32.02
C LYS A 489 -14.28 25.44 31.58
N GLY A 490 -14.45 25.98 30.37
CA GLY A 490 -13.63 27.08 29.82
C GLY A 490 -12.79 26.76 28.59
N ASP A 491 -12.86 25.55 28.03
CA ASP A 491 -12.18 25.23 26.76
C ASP A 491 -12.90 25.93 25.58
N VAL A 492 -12.13 26.61 24.71
CA VAL A 492 -12.66 27.47 23.63
C VAL A 492 -12.43 26.80 22.28
N GLY A 493 -13.51 26.40 21.59
CA GLY A 493 -13.49 25.93 20.20
C GLY A 493 -13.65 27.11 19.22
N LYS A 494 -12.84 27.14 18.15
CA LYS A 494 -12.81 28.21 17.13
C LYS A 494 -13.71 27.92 15.92
N ASP A 495 -14.58 28.89 15.62
CA ASP A 495 -15.08 29.46 14.35
C ASP A 495 -15.29 28.59 13.08
N CYS A 496 -16.55 28.46 12.61
CA CYS A 496 -17.10 28.99 11.33
C CYS A 496 -18.45 28.32 10.89
N GLU A 497 -19.35 29.14 10.35
CA GLU A 497 -20.81 28.97 10.11
C GLU A 497 -21.25 28.00 8.98
N ALA A 498 -22.43 27.36 9.18
CA ALA A 498 -23.55 27.22 8.22
C ALA A 498 -24.63 26.23 8.73
N GLY A 499 -25.73 26.68 9.35
CA GLY A 499 -26.93 25.87 9.62
C GLY A 499 -26.94 25.09 10.95
N LEU A 500 -28.04 25.17 11.71
CA LEU A 500 -28.20 24.58 13.06
C LEU A 500 -27.64 23.16 13.16
N LEU A 501 -28.02 22.33 12.19
CA LEU A 501 -27.73 20.90 12.21
C LEU A 501 -26.27 20.61 11.84
N TYR A 502 -25.67 21.41 10.97
CA TYR A 502 -24.24 21.32 10.69
C TYR A 502 -23.42 21.76 11.90
N GLU A 503 -23.85 22.79 12.63
CA GLU A 503 -23.21 23.21 13.88
C GLU A 503 -23.36 22.15 14.99
N LEU A 504 -24.54 21.51 15.10
CA LEU A 504 -24.76 20.41 16.04
C LEU A 504 -23.87 19.21 15.75
N VAL A 505 -23.59 18.90 14.48
CA VAL A 505 -22.82 17.71 14.13
C VAL A 505 -21.33 17.94 14.05
N LEU A 506 -20.90 19.15 13.73
CA LEU A 506 -19.54 19.59 14.04
C LEU A 506 -19.18 19.36 15.52
N ARG A 507 -20.19 19.38 16.39
CA ARG A 507 -20.06 19.18 17.84
C ARG A 507 -20.43 17.76 18.29
N LEU A 508 -20.91 16.91 17.37
CA LEU A 508 -21.10 15.48 17.65
C LEU A 508 -19.74 14.78 17.65
N HIS A 509 -19.36 14.24 18.80
CA HIS A 509 -18.17 13.41 18.92
C HIS A 509 -18.55 11.97 19.22
N LEU A 510 -17.85 11.00 18.62
CA LEU A 510 -18.04 9.58 18.93
C LEU A 510 -17.34 9.24 20.25
N GLN A 511 -18.01 8.51 21.12
CA GLN A 511 -17.50 8.00 22.40
C GLN A 511 -17.79 6.51 22.52
N ILE A 512 -16.74 5.73 22.82
CA ILE A 512 -16.84 4.27 22.98
C ILE A 512 -16.89 3.93 24.48
N PHE A 513 -17.83 3.09 24.87
CA PHE A 513 -17.98 2.59 26.23
C PHE A 513 -17.68 1.10 26.28
N SER A 514 -16.98 0.66 27.33
CA SER A 514 -16.63 -0.74 27.54
C SER A 514 -17.77 -1.50 28.22
N PRO A 515 -17.79 -2.84 28.12
CA PRO A 515 -18.76 -3.65 28.86
C PRO A 515 -18.73 -3.32 30.37
N GLY A 516 -19.89 -3.05 30.94
CA GLY A 516 -20.05 -2.71 32.35
C GLY A 516 -19.85 -1.23 32.71
N ASP A 517 -19.41 -0.39 31.77
CA ASP A 517 -19.27 1.05 32.01
C ASP A 517 -20.63 1.70 32.19
N TYR A 518 -20.75 2.59 33.18
CA TYR A 518 -21.92 3.43 33.36
C TYR A 518 -21.76 4.71 32.54
N ILE A 519 -22.66 4.93 31.60
CA ILE A 519 -22.69 6.14 30.76
C ILE A 519 -23.20 7.31 31.61
N CYS A 520 -24.27 7.09 32.37
CA CYS A 520 -24.78 8.05 33.34
C CYS A 520 -25.46 7.33 34.51
N ARG A 521 -25.51 7.97 35.68
CA ARG A 521 -26.28 7.47 36.83
C ARG A 521 -27.50 8.34 37.09
N LYS A 522 -28.56 7.73 37.61
CA LYS A 522 -29.77 8.44 38.03
C LYS A 522 -29.41 9.55 39.03
N GLY A 523 -29.88 10.76 38.77
CA GLY A 523 -29.63 11.93 39.61
C GLY A 523 -28.40 12.76 39.24
N ASP A 524 -27.51 12.24 38.37
CA ASP A 524 -26.39 13.01 37.83
C ASP A 524 -26.88 14.23 37.07
N VAL A 525 -26.07 15.28 36.98
CA VAL A 525 -26.39 16.44 36.15
C VAL A 525 -26.24 16.04 34.68
N GLY A 526 -27.33 16.09 33.92
CA GLY A 526 -27.34 15.80 32.49
C GLY A 526 -26.78 16.97 31.70
N LYS A 527 -25.54 16.80 31.21
CA LYS A 527 -24.83 17.79 30.41
C LYS A 527 -24.78 17.46 28.93
N GLU A 528 -25.15 16.25 28.55
CA GLU A 528 -24.94 15.70 27.20
C GLU A 528 -26.16 14.87 26.78
N MET A 529 -26.38 14.70 25.49
CA MET A 529 -27.24 13.64 24.95
C MET A 529 -26.40 12.64 24.16
N TYR A 530 -26.90 11.42 24.05
CA TYR A 530 -26.21 10.32 23.40
C TYR A 530 -27.10 9.69 22.32
N ILE A 531 -26.49 9.32 21.21
CA ILE A 531 -27.12 8.60 20.10
C ILE A 531 -26.35 7.28 19.92
N ILE A 532 -27.04 6.14 20.01
CA ILE A 532 -26.41 4.84 19.85
C ILE A 532 -26.08 4.59 18.39
N LYS A 533 -24.79 4.62 18.04
CA LYS A 533 -24.32 4.23 16.70
C LYS A 533 -24.26 2.72 16.58
N ARG A 534 -23.57 2.07 17.52
CA ARG A 534 -23.41 0.60 17.59
C ARG A 534 -23.36 0.13 19.03
N GLY A 535 -23.86 -1.07 19.29
CA GLY A 535 -23.85 -1.67 20.63
C GLY A 535 -25.19 -1.59 21.36
N CYS A 536 -25.16 -2.00 22.62
CA CYS A 536 -26.35 -2.31 23.40
C CYS A 536 -26.19 -1.76 24.81
N LEU A 537 -27.15 -0.95 25.23
CA LEU A 537 -27.15 -0.32 26.55
C LEU A 537 -28.36 -0.79 27.35
N GLU A 538 -28.17 -0.95 28.66
CA GLU A 538 -29.23 -1.29 29.61
C GLU A 538 -29.53 -0.09 30.51
N VAL A 539 -30.81 0.22 30.63
CA VAL A 539 -31.33 1.12 31.66
C VAL A 539 -31.48 0.29 32.94
N VAL A 540 -30.69 0.60 33.96
CA VAL A 540 -30.58 -0.19 35.20
C VAL A 540 -31.04 0.59 36.43
N SER A 541 -31.38 -0.13 37.50
CA SER A 541 -31.57 0.47 38.83
C SER A 541 -30.27 1.08 39.36
N PRO A 542 -30.35 2.01 40.33
CA PRO A 542 -29.16 2.60 40.95
C PRO A 542 -28.17 1.56 41.48
N ASP A 543 -28.69 0.41 41.94
CA ASP A 543 -27.90 -0.71 42.47
C ASP A 543 -27.35 -1.63 41.37
N GLY A 544 -27.69 -1.39 40.10
CA GLY A 544 -27.21 -2.16 38.94
C GLY A 544 -27.79 -3.56 38.77
N LEU A 545 -28.75 -3.95 39.63
CA LEU A 545 -29.31 -5.31 39.71
C LEU A 545 -30.54 -5.51 38.82
N LYS A 546 -31.41 -4.50 38.67
CA LYS A 546 -32.65 -4.61 37.91
C LYS A 546 -32.53 -3.86 36.59
N VAL A 547 -32.74 -4.54 35.47
CA VAL A 547 -32.80 -3.94 34.13
C VAL A 547 -34.24 -3.54 33.81
N PHE A 548 -34.45 -2.28 33.44
CA PHE A 548 -35.76 -1.73 33.09
C PHE A 548 -36.02 -1.75 31.59
N ALA A 549 -35.00 -1.49 30.77
CA ALA A 549 -35.12 -1.46 29.32
C ALA A 549 -33.75 -1.64 28.67
N THR A 550 -33.75 -2.06 27.40
CA THR A 550 -32.54 -2.21 26.59
C THR A 550 -32.64 -1.27 25.39
N LEU A 551 -31.62 -0.44 25.19
CA LEU A 551 -31.51 0.53 24.11
C LEU A 551 -30.54 -0.02 23.05
N ASN A 552 -31.02 -0.06 21.81
CA ASN A 552 -30.29 -0.60 20.65
C ASN A 552 -29.89 0.53 19.69
N GLU A 553 -29.14 0.17 18.65
CA GLU A 553 -28.65 1.08 17.61
C GLU A 553 -29.76 1.99 17.05
N GLY A 554 -29.45 3.29 16.90
CA GLY A 554 -30.36 4.35 16.47
C GLY A 554 -31.19 4.98 17.61
N ALA A 555 -31.18 4.41 18.82
CA ALA A 555 -31.85 5.02 19.97
C ALA A 555 -31.09 6.27 20.45
N VAL A 556 -31.85 7.25 20.95
CA VAL A 556 -31.34 8.49 21.54
C VAL A 556 -31.74 8.53 23.00
N PHE A 557 -30.85 8.99 23.87
CA PHE A 557 -31.17 9.18 25.29
C PHE A 557 -30.44 10.38 25.90
N GLY A 558 -31.06 10.97 26.92
CA GLY A 558 -30.51 12.14 27.63
C GLY A 558 -30.85 13.49 26.98
N GLU A 559 -31.71 13.48 25.97
CA GLU A 559 -32.16 14.62 25.16
C GLU A 559 -32.97 15.65 25.96
N LEU A 560 -33.73 15.21 26.96
CA LEU A 560 -34.56 16.12 27.77
C LEU A 560 -33.74 16.88 28.83
N SER A 561 -32.64 16.30 29.32
CA SER A 561 -31.83 16.92 30.39
C SER A 561 -31.07 18.16 29.93
N ILE A 562 -30.83 18.29 28.62
CA ILE A 562 -30.08 19.40 28.04
C ILE A 562 -30.96 20.58 27.60
N LEU A 563 -32.27 20.38 27.39
CA LEU A 563 -33.22 21.39 26.89
C LEU A 563 -33.74 22.39 27.94
N ASN A 564 -33.36 22.25 29.21
CA ASN A 564 -33.59 23.28 30.25
C ASN A 564 -35.04 23.81 30.34
N ILE A 565 -36.03 22.92 30.17
CA ILE A 565 -37.44 23.31 30.05
C ILE A 565 -37.99 23.85 31.38
N PRO A 566 -38.55 25.08 31.41
CA PRO A 566 -39.15 25.64 32.62
C PRO A 566 -40.36 24.81 33.05
N GLY A 567 -40.50 24.59 34.36
CA GLY A 567 -41.57 23.75 34.93
C GLY A 567 -41.28 22.24 34.95
N ASN A 568 -40.12 21.77 34.46
CA ASN A 568 -39.72 20.36 34.56
C ASN A 568 -39.44 19.96 36.02
N LYS A 569 -40.21 18.99 36.55
CA LYS A 569 -40.08 18.48 37.93
C LYS A 569 -38.71 17.89 38.24
N ASN A 570 -38.02 17.33 37.23
CA ASN A 570 -36.71 16.69 37.39
C ASN A 570 -35.53 17.63 37.05
N GLY A 571 -35.81 18.86 36.58
CA GLY A 571 -34.80 19.82 36.18
C GLY A 571 -33.82 19.25 35.13
N ASN A 572 -32.53 19.52 35.31
CA ASN A 572 -31.46 19.05 34.43
C ASN A 572 -30.81 17.72 34.91
N ARG A 573 -31.49 16.94 35.76
CA ARG A 573 -30.93 15.68 36.28
C ARG A 573 -31.26 14.49 35.39
N ARG A 574 -30.38 13.49 35.37
CA ARG A 574 -30.57 12.22 34.68
C ARG A 574 -31.69 11.42 35.35
N THR A 575 -32.62 10.94 34.55
CA THR A 575 -33.82 10.22 35.02
C THR A 575 -33.56 8.74 35.28
N ALA A 576 -32.51 8.17 34.69
CA ALA A 576 -32.15 6.76 34.84
C ALA A 576 -30.63 6.52 34.81
N SER A 577 -30.21 5.38 35.37
CA SER A 577 -28.83 4.89 35.23
C SER A 577 -28.73 4.05 33.97
N ILE A 578 -27.72 4.29 33.14
CA ILE A 578 -27.53 3.57 31.87
C ILE A 578 -26.13 2.97 31.87
N ARG A 579 -26.05 1.67 31.55
CA ARG A 579 -24.81 0.90 31.54
C ARG A 579 -24.64 0.21 30.18
N ALA A 580 -23.41 0.17 29.68
CA ALA A 580 -23.06 -0.59 28.49
C ALA A 580 -23.02 -2.09 28.79
N VAL A 581 -23.71 -2.89 27.99
CA VAL A 581 -23.67 -4.37 28.10
C VAL A 581 -22.42 -4.91 27.43
N GLY A 582 -22.11 -4.38 26.26
CA GLY A 582 -20.92 -4.67 25.48
C GLY A 582 -20.23 -3.39 25.03
N TYR A 583 -19.17 -3.51 24.26
CA TYR A 583 -18.55 -2.35 23.64
C TYR A 583 -19.56 -1.59 22.77
N SER A 584 -19.80 -0.33 23.12
CA SER A 584 -20.86 0.49 22.53
C SER A 584 -20.32 1.83 22.05
N ASP A 585 -20.60 2.15 20.79
CA ASP A 585 -20.19 3.39 20.13
C ASP A 585 -21.37 4.37 20.16
N LEU A 586 -21.19 5.52 20.80
CA LEU A 586 -22.21 6.56 20.99
C LEU A 586 -21.78 7.86 20.35
N TYR A 587 -22.65 8.55 19.62
CA TYR A 587 -22.42 9.97 19.32
C TYR A 587 -22.93 10.82 20.49
N VAL A 588 -22.12 11.76 20.93
CA VAL A 588 -22.38 12.63 22.08
C VAL A 588 -22.53 14.06 21.60
N LEU A 589 -23.57 14.75 22.07
CA LEU A 589 -23.74 16.19 21.90
C LEU A 589 -23.85 16.85 23.27
N THR A 590 -23.05 17.87 23.54
CA THR A 590 -23.12 18.58 24.83
C THR A 590 -24.25 19.62 24.84
N LYS A 591 -24.65 20.01 26.04
CA LYS A 591 -25.67 21.03 26.26
C LYS A 591 -25.21 22.39 25.72
N ASP A 592 -23.99 22.80 26.03
CA ASP A 592 -23.48 24.10 25.60
C ASP A 592 -23.39 24.12 24.07
N ASP A 593 -22.89 23.03 23.48
CA ASP A 593 -22.86 22.82 22.03
C ASP A 593 -24.24 22.88 21.37
N LEU A 594 -25.26 22.30 22.01
CA LEU A 594 -26.65 22.37 21.56
C LEU A 594 -27.19 23.80 21.64
N TRP A 595 -26.98 24.50 22.74
CA TRP A 595 -27.54 25.84 22.97
C TRP A 595 -26.83 26.94 22.17
N ASP A 596 -25.53 26.82 21.97
CA ASP A 596 -24.77 27.68 21.09
C ASP A 596 -25.27 27.47 19.65
N ALA A 597 -25.50 26.21 19.23
CA ALA A 597 -26.00 25.93 17.90
C ALA A 597 -27.42 26.45 17.66
N ILE A 598 -28.31 26.27 18.63
CA ILE A 598 -29.71 26.74 18.52
C ILE A 598 -29.83 28.28 18.63
N ARG A 599 -28.80 28.99 19.13
CA ARG A 599 -28.84 30.46 19.28
C ARG A 599 -29.07 31.17 17.95
N GLU A 600 -28.51 30.64 16.88
CA GLU A 600 -28.59 31.20 15.53
C GLU A 600 -29.90 30.80 14.80
N PHE A 601 -30.72 29.91 15.37
CA PHE A 601 -31.91 29.33 14.74
C PHE A 601 -33.14 29.35 15.67
N PRO A 602 -33.78 30.53 15.86
CA PRO A 602 -34.86 30.74 16.82
C PRO A 602 -36.14 29.95 16.53
N ASP A 603 -36.46 29.66 15.27
CA ASP A 603 -37.62 28.84 14.90
C ASP A 603 -37.45 27.37 15.32
N ALA A 604 -36.26 26.83 15.09
CA ALA A 604 -35.89 25.48 15.51
C ALA A 604 -35.82 25.37 17.04
N LYS A 605 -35.34 26.43 17.73
CA LYS A 605 -35.38 26.55 19.19
C LYS A 605 -36.79 26.38 19.73
N LYS A 606 -37.75 27.11 19.15
CA LYS A 606 -39.15 27.08 19.56
C LYS A 606 -39.73 25.68 19.35
N SER A 607 -39.51 25.09 18.17
CA SER A 607 -39.95 23.72 17.87
C SER A 607 -39.39 22.66 18.83
N LEU A 608 -38.09 22.72 19.14
CA LEU A 608 -37.42 21.80 20.09
C LEU A 608 -37.98 21.92 21.51
N ILE A 609 -38.22 23.15 21.99
CA ILE A 609 -38.80 23.40 23.32
C ILE A 609 -40.25 22.92 23.38
N ASP A 610 -41.05 23.19 22.34
CA ASP A 610 -42.46 22.78 22.29
C ASP A 610 -42.59 21.25 22.27
N LYS A 611 -41.76 20.57 21.47
CA LYS A 611 -41.70 19.10 21.43
C LYS A 611 -41.22 18.51 22.76
N GLY A 612 -40.25 19.15 23.41
CA GLY A 612 -39.80 18.78 24.75
C GLY A 612 -40.90 18.95 25.83
N LYS A 613 -41.68 20.04 25.77
CA LYS A 613 -42.84 20.26 26.65
C LYS A 613 -43.93 19.21 26.42
N GLU A 614 -44.20 18.83 25.18
CA GLU A 614 -45.15 17.78 24.82
C GLU A 614 -44.77 16.43 25.44
N ILE A 615 -43.49 16.03 25.34
CA ILE A 615 -42.96 14.80 25.94
C ILE A 615 -43.09 14.84 27.48
N LEU A 616 -42.73 15.96 28.11
CA LEU A 616 -42.83 16.11 29.58
C LEU A 616 -44.28 16.13 30.09
N ARG A 617 -45.23 16.66 29.30
CA ARG A 617 -46.67 16.61 29.61
C ARG A 617 -47.18 15.17 29.57
N LYS A 618 -46.80 14.41 28.54
CA LYS A 618 -47.19 13.00 28.38
C LYS A 618 -46.74 12.12 29.56
N ASP A 619 -45.59 12.44 30.16
CA ASP A 619 -45.02 11.72 31.29
C ASP A 619 -45.45 12.28 32.67
N ASN A 620 -46.36 13.27 32.73
CA ASN A 620 -46.77 13.99 33.95
C ASN A 620 -45.60 14.65 34.73
N LEU A 621 -44.51 14.98 34.03
CA LEU A 621 -43.28 15.55 34.59
C LEU A 621 -43.18 17.07 34.42
N LEU A 622 -44.16 17.70 33.77
CA LEU A 622 -44.32 19.15 33.74
C LEU A 622 -45.22 19.60 34.90
N LYS A 623 -44.89 20.69 35.57
CA LYS A 623 -45.86 21.39 36.43
C LYS A 623 -46.77 22.22 35.53
N GLU A 624 -48.09 22.03 35.65
CA GLU A 624 -49.06 23.01 35.16
C GLU A 624 -49.02 24.17 36.16
N SER A 625 -48.31 25.24 35.80
CA SER A 625 -48.44 26.53 36.48
C SER A 625 -49.43 27.36 35.68
N ASP A 626 -50.45 27.90 36.37
CA ASP A 626 -51.39 28.92 35.87
C ASP A 626 -50.70 30.26 35.52
N ASP A 627 -49.37 30.31 35.54
CA ASP A 627 -48.58 31.46 35.13
C ASP A 627 -48.17 31.31 33.65
N GLU A 628 -49.13 31.54 32.74
CA GLU A 628 -48.85 31.84 31.34
C GLU A 628 -48.15 33.21 31.14
N ALA A 629 -47.70 33.87 32.22
CA ALA A 629 -47.16 35.23 32.22
C ALA A 629 -45.62 35.34 32.44
N GLU A 630 -44.86 34.24 32.52
CA GLU A 630 -43.39 34.31 32.71
C GLU A 630 -42.57 33.95 31.44
N LEU A 631 -43.15 34.02 30.25
CA LEU A 631 -42.41 33.73 29.01
C LEU A 631 -42.58 34.74 27.87
N SER A 632 -42.89 36.00 28.18
CA SER A 632 -42.90 37.06 27.17
C SER A 632 -42.25 38.34 27.66
N ASP A 633 -41.06 38.27 28.28
CA ASP A 633 -40.20 39.46 28.44
C ASP A 633 -38.75 39.04 28.75
N MET A 634 -38.04 38.54 27.74
CA MET A 634 -36.58 38.62 27.73
C MET A 634 -36.07 38.77 26.29
N GLU A 635 -36.51 39.86 25.66
CA GLU A 635 -35.70 40.79 24.83
C GLU A 635 -36.64 41.66 23.97
N ILE A 636 -37.12 42.79 24.52
CA ILE A 636 -37.27 44.04 23.78
C ILE A 636 -36.77 45.18 24.71
N GLU A 637 -36.03 46.10 24.10
CA GLU A 637 -35.26 47.22 24.63
C GLU A 637 -35.79 47.97 25.86
N GLY A 638 -34.87 48.35 26.77
CA GLY A 638 -35.17 49.37 27.80
C GLY A 638 -34.33 49.41 29.08
N ILE A 639 -33.05 49.01 29.09
CA ILE A 639 -32.16 49.32 30.23
C ILE A 639 -31.48 50.68 29.94
N PRO A 640 -31.62 51.70 30.79
CA PRO A 640 -30.96 52.99 30.60
C PRO A 640 -29.45 52.81 30.38
N ILE A 641 -28.88 53.56 29.44
CA ILE A 641 -27.45 53.48 29.06
C ILE A 641 -26.55 53.64 30.29
N GLU A 642 -26.93 54.45 31.28
CA GLU A 642 -26.25 54.59 32.57
C GLU A 642 -26.04 53.26 33.29
N GLU A 643 -27.05 52.39 33.33
CA GLU A 643 -26.99 51.15 34.09
C GLU A 643 -26.15 50.09 33.37
N ARG A 644 -26.22 50.05 32.03
CA ARG A 644 -25.32 49.25 31.19
C ARG A 644 -23.86 49.70 31.34
N LEU A 645 -23.61 51.01 31.30
CA LEU A 645 -22.28 51.59 31.54
C LEU A 645 -21.78 51.29 32.95
N SER A 646 -22.66 51.30 33.97
CA SER A 646 -22.29 50.97 35.34
C SER A 646 -21.86 49.51 35.48
N LYS A 647 -22.58 48.56 34.86
CA LYS A 647 -22.24 47.13 34.86
C LYS A 647 -20.96 46.86 34.08
N ILE A 648 -20.78 47.46 32.91
CA ILE A 648 -19.56 47.33 32.11
C ILE A 648 -18.36 47.92 32.86
N ARG A 649 -18.52 49.08 33.49
CA ARG A 649 -17.46 49.70 34.31
C ARG A 649 -17.10 48.83 35.51
N LYS A 650 -18.08 48.24 36.18
CA LYS A 650 -17.87 47.31 37.32
C LYS A 650 -17.16 46.03 36.89
N ASN A 651 -17.48 45.52 35.70
CA ASN A 651 -16.80 44.36 35.11
C ASN A 651 -15.38 44.71 34.64
N LEU A 652 -15.16 45.90 34.07
CA LEU A 652 -13.83 46.41 33.72
C LEU A 652 -12.92 46.52 34.94
N TYR A 653 -13.41 47.08 36.05
CA TYR A 653 -12.63 47.12 37.29
C TYR A 653 -12.30 45.74 37.85
N LYS A 654 -13.24 44.79 37.81
CA LYS A 654 -12.96 43.39 38.19
C LYS A 654 -11.96 42.73 37.26
N LEU A 655 -12.04 43.00 35.96
CA LEU A 655 -11.12 42.46 34.97
C LEU A 655 -9.71 43.01 35.19
N GLU A 656 -9.59 44.31 35.45
CA GLU A 656 -8.33 44.99 35.73
C GLU A 656 -7.68 44.46 37.02
N GLU A 657 -8.46 44.24 38.09
CA GLU A 657 -7.99 43.62 39.32
C GLU A 657 -7.48 42.19 39.08
N THR A 658 -8.21 41.43 38.25
CA THR A 658 -7.85 40.05 37.90
C THR A 658 -6.57 40.02 37.05
N ILE A 659 -6.45 40.91 36.06
CA ILE A 659 -5.27 41.05 35.21
C ILE A 659 -4.05 41.45 36.06
N ASN A 660 -4.19 42.41 36.97
CA ASN A 660 -3.10 42.82 37.86
C ASN A 660 -2.67 41.70 38.81
N LYS A 661 -3.62 40.89 39.28
CA LYS A 661 -3.34 39.70 40.10
C LYS A 661 -2.58 38.62 39.30
N TYR A 662 -2.95 38.39 38.05
CA TYR A 662 -2.23 37.45 37.18
C TYR A 662 -0.86 37.99 36.75
N ALA A 663 -0.75 39.27 36.44
CA ALA A 663 0.51 39.91 36.04
C ALA A 663 1.55 39.88 37.18
N SER A 664 1.12 40.13 38.43
CA SER A 664 1.98 40.02 39.62
C SER A 664 2.39 38.57 39.91
N SER A 665 1.45 37.62 39.81
CA SER A 665 1.75 36.19 39.92
C SER A 665 2.74 35.72 38.85
N PHE A 666 2.57 36.17 37.61
CA PHE A 666 3.46 35.85 36.50
C PHE A 666 4.86 36.43 36.70
N HIS A 667 4.98 37.69 37.14
CA HIS A 667 6.27 38.29 37.44
C HIS A 667 6.99 37.58 38.59
N GLY A 668 6.26 37.19 39.65
CA GLY A 668 6.79 36.38 40.75
C GLY A 668 7.29 35.01 40.28
N GLY A 669 6.48 34.29 39.49
CA GLY A 669 6.86 33.00 38.91
C GLY A 669 8.06 33.08 37.97
N ASN A 670 8.13 34.13 37.13
CA ASN A 670 9.24 34.33 36.21
C ASN A 670 10.55 34.69 36.94
N ALA A 671 10.48 35.51 38.00
CA ALA A 671 11.64 35.83 38.83
C ALA A 671 12.18 34.58 39.56
N GLU A 672 11.30 33.72 40.06
CA GLU A 672 11.72 32.46 40.68
C GLU A 672 12.29 31.47 39.67
N MET A 673 11.68 31.35 38.49
CA MET A 673 12.19 30.53 37.40
C MET A 673 13.60 30.99 36.96
N LYS A 674 13.80 32.30 36.79
CA LYS A 674 15.13 32.87 36.50
C LYS A 674 16.15 32.53 37.57
N ARG A 675 15.81 32.67 38.85
CA ARG A 675 16.70 32.27 39.96
C ARG A 675 17.09 30.79 39.90
N ARG A 676 16.14 29.90 39.63
CA ARG A 676 16.40 28.45 39.49
C ARG A 676 17.31 28.14 38.31
N ILE A 677 17.10 28.79 37.17
CA ILE A 677 17.95 28.64 35.98
C ILE A 677 19.37 29.14 36.28
N THR A 678 19.53 30.30 36.91
CA THR A 678 20.86 30.83 37.28
C THR A 678 21.61 29.90 38.25
N GLN A 679 20.91 29.31 39.23
CA GLN A 679 21.50 28.32 40.13
C GLN A 679 21.93 27.04 39.40
N LEU A 680 21.12 26.57 38.44
CA LEU A 680 21.45 25.43 37.59
C LEU A 680 22.67 25.72 36.70
N GLU A 681 22.73 26.91 36.09
CA GLU A 681 23.87 27.34 35.29
C GLU A 681 25.16 27.43 36.11
N GLN A 682 25.10 27.95 37.34
CA GLN A 682 26.26 27.96 38.25
C GLN A 682 26.72 26.54 38.55
N ARG A 683 25.81 25.62 38.94
CA ARG A 683 26.16 24.22 39.20
C ARG A 683 26.75 23.53 37.97
N TYR A 684 26.20 23.81 36.79
CA TYR A 684 26.73 23.28 35.53
C TYR A 684 28.14 23.80 35.26
N LYS A 685 28.39 25.11 35.42
CA LYS A 685 29.73 25.71 35.25
C LYS A 685 30.75 25.12 36.24
N THR A 686 30.37 24.94 37.51
CA THR A 686 31.23 24.33 38.53
C THR A 686 31.56 22.88 38.19
N ARG A 687 30.55 22.08 37.78
CA ARG A 687 30.78 20.69 37.35
C ARG A 687 31.62 20.60 36.07
N LYS A 688 31.41 21.50 35.13
CA LYS A 688 32.22 21.56 33.90
C LYS A 688 33.68 21.86 34.23
N HIS A 689 33.95 22.81 35.13
CA HIS A 689 35.32 23.10 35.59
C HIS A 689 35.92 21.92 36.35
N SER A 690 35.17 21.25 37.22
CA SER A 690 35.69 20.07 37.92
C SER A 690 36.00 18.91 36.96
N ILE A 691 35.17 18.70 35.95
CA ILE A 691 35.41 17.68 34.91
C ILE A 691 36.62 18.07 34.05
N GLN A 692 36.74 19.33 33.62
CA GLN A 692 37.91 19.79 32.87
C GLN A 692 39.21 19.67 33.69
N GLY A 693 39.17 19.95 35.00
CA GLY A 693 40.30 19.72 35.90
C GLY A 693 40.67 18.25 36.07
N LEU A 694 39.67 17.35 36.09
CA LEU A 694 39.90 15.90 36.10
C LEU A 694 40.54 15.41 34.80
N TYR A 695 40.14 15.97 33.65
CA TYR A 695 40.73 15.65 32.35
C TYR A 695 42.15 16.22 32.19
N SER A 696 42.44 17.43 32.68
CA SER A 696 43.81 17.97 32.64
C SER A 696 44.78 17.22 33.56
N ASN A 697 44.28 16.64 34.65
CA ASN A 697 45.08 15.78 35.54
C ASN A 697 45.22 14.34 35.02
N MET A 698 44.47 13.97 33.97
CA MET A 698 44.61 12.70 33.24
C MET A 698 45.49 12.87 31.99
N ASN A 699 46.55 13.69 32.05
CA ASN A 699 47.71 13.51 31.19
C ASN A 699 48.43 12.21 31.63
N ILE A 700 47.84 11.10 31.22
CA ILE A 700 48.47 9.80 31.14
C ILE A 700 49.10 9.77 29.74
N ASP A 701 50.42 9.79 29.72
CA ASP A 701 51.24 9.61 28.52
C ASP A 701 50.75 8.39 27.72
N PHE A 702 50.45 8.62 26.44
CA PHE A 702 50.46 7.62 25.37
C PHE A 702 51.25 8.19 24.20
#